data_AF-A0A1F5NM09-F1
#
_entry.id   AF-A0A1F5NM09-F1
#
_cell.length_a   1.000
_cell.length_b   1.000
_cell.length_c   1.000
_cell.angle_alpha   90.00
_cell.angle_beta   90.00
_cell.angle_gamma   90.00
#
_symmetry.space_group_name_H-M   'P 1'
#
loop_
_entity.id
_entity.type
_entity.pdbx_description
1 polymer ?
#
loop_
_entity_poly.entity_id
_entity_poly.type
_entity_poly.pdbx_seq_one_letter_code
_entity_poly.pdbx_strand_id
1 'polypeptide(L)'
;MSIRPIRHVKPIRLIVVFLVLLSLSAFVYFKYVQAATNCWTGAGATENWSETANWSLGVAPGVSGNTTNLATFGSASCASGLTKNVTIDTNIDVSGTGGGILISATTNAYTGIITQGTSTITIGTGNYSQSAGTFTGGSGTITINGSYSLTGGTFTSTSGTMTIAWTTFTISGSPIFSANSGTVTFTAGTTIACNNVTFNTVIINRNSNNTFTVGSDCNLPLGASPTVTLNGTNGNLILNGTLSGTGTLTISSNVSGNTFTMNSGAVLSGFTGFTSNMGVIIAGATTDFSSYSSGVTLQANFTISSGSFTAPPTLTFSGAPSSTLSCNNASFNTVVINKSTNGTLTIGSNCNLPLGASPTVTLAGTSANLILNGTLSGTGTLTFANGGYVNTITLNSGASLSGFNSLVVGNAFTVAGATLNLGSYTTVDLNNNFALSSGTFTAPSGTMTVAGSFTVSGGTFNANSGTVTLDSSTNMSLSCGSATLNGLTINKGSSGVTNTLTSNCTVGNFTLTQGTMSNPASAYTLSVTGNFTQNANTAFGGGNLTVAMTGSSNQTYTRSTGTFVSLFTVNKTSGTVTLANSLNTGTTSTGQACNITSGTLSLASYNLVCSSLTVANGGNFQLQGGETYTTPTLNSGSTVTFTGSGSTSYTLPNWSYSNLTLNSTSGTNTWNLGADLTTLKSLTISAGTFDATASLYNVTIGGNFTQNGTMTARNNTFTFNDASGTSPNSIITGTSGITFYNLTSTTASKILKFGAGKTFRINGLFTVTGTANNPVNLGSATPMTQWIINKQGTSAITYAFVQDGACDGTSLSITLDGTSRNGGNNGTCWGGYPGNVNPHFNGSTYIRGNVRIGN
;
A
#
# COMPACT_ATOMS: atom_id res chain seq x y z
N MET A 1 -2.89 -26.58 5.92
CA MET A 1 -2.76 -27.53 7.04
C MET A 1 -3.11 -28.93 6.53
N SER A 2 -2.09 -29.75 6.23
CA SER A 2 -2.11 -31.22 6.24
C SER A 2 -0.68 -31.66 5.93
N ILE A 3 0.05 -32.00 6.99
CA ILE A 3 1.45 -32.42 6.96
C ILE A 3 1.44 -33.94 7.15
N ARG A 4 2.05 -34.68 6.21
CA ARG A 4 2.49 -36.07 6.41
C ARG A 4 4.01 -36.14 6.29
N PRO A 5 4.67 -37.05 7.04
CA PRO A 5 6.09 -36.95 7.36
C PRO A 5 6.97 -37.64 6.32
N ILE A 6 8.09 -37.00 5.97
CA ILE A 6 9.14 -37.59 5.13
C ILE A 6 10.04 -38.44 6.03
N ARG A 7 10.06 -39.76 5.74
CA ARG A 7 10.98 -40.72 6.35
C ARG A 7 12.42 -40.48 5.85
N HIS A 8 13.36 -40.53 6.79
CA HIS A 8 14.79 -40.64 6.54
C HIS A 8 15.13 -41.79 5.59
N VAL A 9 15.92 -41.50 4.56
CA VAL A 9 16.59 -42.50 3.70
C VAL A 9 18.10 -42.37 3.92
N LYS A 10 18.72 -43.49 4.32
CA LYS A 10 20.15 -43.65 4.61
C LYS A 10 21.01 -43.51 3.33
N PRO A 11 22.26 -43.01 3.42
CA PRO A 11 23.12 -42.75 2.27
C PRO A 11 23.97 -43.99 1.93
N ILE A 12 23.42 -44.97 1.19
CA ILE A 12 24.22 -46.15 0.76
C ILE A 12 24.04 -46.51 -0.73
N ARG A 13 23.15 -45.86 -1.50
CA ARG A 13 22.91 -46.22 -2.92
C ARG A 13 23.56 -45.33 -3.97
N LEU A 14 24.37 -44.32 -3.59
CA LEU A 14 25.07 -43.45 -4.55
C LEU A 14 26.44 -43.99 -5.01
N ILE A 15 26.98 -44.99 -4.32
CA ILE A 15 28.32 -45.55 -4.59
C ILE A 15 28.29 -46.60 -5.73
N VAL A 16 27.16 -47.29 -5.94
CA VAL A 16 27.09 -48.39 -6.93
C VAL A 16 26.82 -47.90 -8.36
N VAL A 17 26.17 -46.75 -8.54
CA VAL A 17 25.99 -46.16 -9.89
C VAL A 17 27.26 -45.42 -10.36
N PHE A 18 28.10 -44.95 -9.42
CA PHE A 18 29.41 -44.37 -9.72
C PHE A 18 30.45 -45.43 -10.15
N LEU A 19 30.31 -46.67 -9.67
CA LEU A 19 31.20 -47.79 -10.03
C LEU A 19 30.88 -48.45 -11.38
N VAL A 20 29.64 -48.37 -11.87
CA VAL A 20 29.25 -48.97 -13.17
C VAL A 20 29.50 -48.02 -14.36
N LEU A 21 29.58 -46.70 -14.13
CA LEU A 21 29.98 -45.71 -15.15
C LEU A 21 31.51 -45.64 -15.36
N LEU A 22 32.30 -46.22 -14.44
CA LEU A 22 33.76 -46.32 -14.54
C LEU A 22 34.26 -47.49 -15.41
N SER A 23 33.38 -48.43 -15.80
CA SER A 23 33.76 -49.60 -16.62
C SER A 23 33.28 -49.57 -18.08
N LEU A 24 32.48 -48.57 -18.49
CA LEU A 24 31.96 -48.47 -19.88
C LEU A 24 32.61 -47.37 -20.73
N SER A 25 33.66 -46.70 -20.25
CA SER A 25 34.48 -45.76 -21.04
C SER A 25 35.67 -46.43 -21.74
N ALA A 26 35.79 -47.76 -21.67
CA ALA A 26 36.94 -48.51 -22.20
C ALA A 26 36.85 -48.93 -23.68
N PHE A 27 35.82 -48.52 -24.44
CA PHE A 27 35.74 -48.81 -25.88
C PHE A 27 35.32 -47.61 -26.71
N VAL A 28 36.12 -46.55 -26.65
CA VAL A 28 36.31 -45.62 -27.78
C VAL A 28 37.81 -45.49 -27.96
N TYR A 29 38.32 -45.99 -29.09
CA TYR A 29 39.72 -45.97 -29.46
C TYR A 29 40.15 -44.53 -29.83
N PHE A 30 40.32 -43.67 -28.81
CA PHE A 30 41.16 -42.50 -28.98
C PHE A 30 42.60 -43.00 -28.92
N LYS A 31 43.36 -42.83 -30.02
CA LYS A 31 44.82 -42.87 -29.95
C LYS A 31 45.25 -41.78 -28.97
N TYR A 32 45.47 -42.13 -27.70
CA TYR A 32 46.30 -41.34 -26.81
C TYR A 32 47.71 -41.41 -27.39
N VAL A 33 48.10 -40.40 -28.16
CA VAL A 33 49.51 -40.16 -28.44
C VAL A 33 50.12 -39.79 -27.09
N GLN A 34 50.69 -40.77 -26.38
CA GLN A 34 51.56 -40.48 -25.25
C GLN A 34 52.79 -39.76 -25.81
N ALA A 35 53.17 -38.66 -25.18
CA ALA A 35 54.41 -37.98 -25.49
C ALA A 35 55.59 -38.95 -25.38
N ALA A 36 56.53 -38.85 -26.33
CA ALA A 36 57.77 -39.59 -26.23
C ALA A 36 58.54 -39.10 -25.00
N THR A 37 58.81 -40.02 -24.07
CA THR A 37 59.71 -39.77 -22.93
C THR A 37 61.11 -39.56 -23.48
N ASN A 38 61.69 -38.38 -23.25
CA ASN A 38 63.03 -38.04 -23.67
C ASN A 38 63.91 -37.82 -22.43
N CYS A 39 64.76 -38.80 -22.14
CA CYS A 39 65.54 -38.85 -20.91
C CYS A 39 66.79 -37.97 -21.04
N TRP A 40 67.07 -37.17 -20.01
CA TRP A 40 68.37 -36.53 -19.85
C TRP A 40 69.45 -37.57 -19.55
N THR A 41 70.49 -37.61 -20.37
CA THR A 41 71.64 -38.51 -20.19
C THR A 41 72.89 -37.75 -19.76
N GLY A 42 73.01 -36.47 -20.12
CA GLY A 42 74.21 -35.65 -19.90
C GLY A 42 75.46 -36.22 -20.58
N ALA A 43 75.30 -36.94 -21.70
CA ALA A 43 76.36 -37.65 -22.41
C ALA A 43 77.08 -36.80 -23.47
N GLY A 44 76.61 -35.59 -23.75
CA GLY A 44 77.21 -34.62 -24.66
C GLY A 44 78.47 -33.95 -24.11
N ALA A 45 79.11 -33.14 -24.95
CA ALA A 45 80.34 -32.40 -24.62
C ALA A 45 80.10 -31.23 -23.65
N THR A 46 78.88 -30.68 -23.65
CA THR A 46 78.42 -29.62 -22.76
C THR A 46 77.23 -30.10 -21.93
N GLU A 47 76.90 -29.39 -20.86
CA GLU A 47 75.69 -29.63 -20.07
C GLU A 47 74.50 -28.75 -20.57
N ASN A 48 74.53 -28.34 -21.84
CA ASN A 48 73.51 -27.49 -22.42
C ASN A 48 72.27 -28.28 -22.84
N TRP A 49 71.08 -27.69 -22.63
CA TRP A 49 69.80 -28.27 -23.06
C TRP A 49 69.74 -28.44 -24.58
N SER A 50 70.30 -27.48 -25.33
CA SER A 50 70.27 -27.47 -26.79
C SER A 50 71.10 -28.59 -27.46
N GLU A 51 72.05 -29.19 -26.75
CA GLU A 51 72.91 -30.24 -27.28
C GLU A 51 72.13 -31.57 -27.35
N THR A 52 71.84 -32.02 -28.58
CA THR A 52 71.01 -33.20 -28.83
C THR A 52 71.61 -34.50 -28.29
N ALA A 53 72.94 -34.58 -28.13
CA ALA A 53 73.64 -35.72 -27.55
C ALA A 53 73.35 -35.93 -26.04
N ASN A 54 72.84 -34.89 -25.35
CA ASN A 54 72.43 -35.00 -23.95
C ASN A 54 71.07 -35.68 -23.74
N TRP A 55 70.38 -36.09 -24.82
CA TRP A 55 69.01 -36.57 -24.79
C TRP A 55 68.90 -37.97 -25.42
N SER A 56 68.14 -38.87 -24.78
CA SER A 56 68.03 -40.28 -25.20
C SER A 56 67.44 -40.49 -26.59
N LEU A 57 66.68 -39.52 -27.11
CA LEU A 57 66.10 -39.57 -28.46
C LEU A 57 66.99 -38.89 -29.52
N GLY A 58 68.17 -38.39 -29.15
CA GLY A 58 69.08 -37.68 -30.07
C GLY A 58 68.50 -36.35 -30.59
N VAL A 59 67.52 -35.79 -29.88
CA VAL A 59 66.87 -34.50 -30.17
C VAL A 59 66.59 -33.78 -28.86
N ALA A 60 66.81 -32.47 -28.81
CA ALA A 60 66.52 -31.66 -27.63
C ALA A 60 65.01 -31.35 -27.54
N PRO A 61 64.33 -31.63 -26.40
CA PRO A 61 62.93 -31.28 -26.20
C PRO A 61 62.70 -29.77 -26.33
N GLY A 62 61.68 -29.38 -27.07
CA GLY A 62 61.24 -27.99 -27.22
C GLY A 62 62.16 -27.09 -28.04
N VAL A 63 63.19 -27.65 -28.68
CA VAL A 63 64.09 -26.95 -29.60
C VAL A 63 63.79 -27.40 -31.03
N SER A 64 63.93 -26.50 -32.01
CA SER A 64 63.74 -26.79 -33.44
C SER A 64 62.39 -27.45 -33.79
N GLY A 65 61.31 -27.09 -33.10
CA GLY A 65 59.95 -27.57 -33.36
C GLY A 65 59.58 -28.89 -32.67
N ASN A 66 60.44 -29.43 -31.81
CA ASN A 66 60.16 -30.65 -31.05
C ASN A 66 59.25 -30.41 -29.83
N THR A 67 57.98 -30.09 -30.07
CA THR A 67 57.07 -29.58 -29.03
C THR A 67 56.37 -30.65 -28.19
N THR A 68 56.37 -31.91 -28.60
CA THR A 68 55.57 -32.98 -27.98
C THR A 68 56.35 -33.90 -27.03
N ASN A 69 57.64 -33.64 -26.81
CA ASN A 69 58.48 -34.48 -25.94
C ASN A 69 58.28 -34.15 -24.45
N LEU A 70 58.27 -35.21 -23.63
CA LEU A 70 58.33 -35.08 -22.16
C LEU A 70 59.80 -35.14 -21.73
N ALA A 71 60.39 -33.99 -21.42
CA ALA A 71 61.74 -33.88 -20.91
C ALA A 71 61.81 -34.51 -19.51
N THR A 72 62.52 -35.61 -19.36
CA THR A 72 62.50 -36.42 -18.13
C THR A 72 63.89 -36.52 -17.49
N PHE A 73 63.95 -36.11 -16.23
CA PHE A 73 65.15 -36.12 -15.38
C PHE A 73 64.93 -37.11 -14.24
N GLY A 74 65.55 -38.29 -14.37
CA GLY A 74 65.35 -39.39 -13.44
C GLY A 74 63.97 -40.04 -13.57
N SER A 75 63.92 -41.37 -13.60
CA SER A 75 62.73 -42.22 -13.45
C SER A 75 63.14 -43.69 -13.54
N ALA A 76 62.18 -44.61 -13.41
CA ALA A 76 62.41 -46.02 -13.72
C ALA A 76 62.90 -46.25 -15.16
N SER A 77 62.49 -45.40 -16.12
CA SER A 77 62.86 -45.48 -17.54
C SER A 77 64.03 -44.55 -17.93
N CYS A 78 64.44 -43.64 -17.05
CA CYS A 78 65.52 -42.67 -17.27
C CYS A 78 66.56 -42.75 -16.14
N ALA A 79 67.53 -43.66 -16.27
CA ALA A 79 68.48 -43.99 -15.19
C ALA A 79 69.87 -43.34 -15.32
N SER A 80 70.15 -42.63 -16.42
CA SER A 80 71.44 -41.96 -16.68
C SER A 80 71.37 -40.47 -16.37
N GLY A 81 72.53 -39.79 -16.31
CA GLY A 81 72.60 -38.34 -16.15
C GLY A 81 72.11 -37.79 -14.80
N LEU A 82 71.86 -38.64 -13.80
CA LEU A 82 71.14 -38.29 -12.56
C LEU A 82 71.76 -37.15 -11.74
N THR A 83 73.07 -36.97 -11.83
CA THR A 83 73.83 -35.95 -11.08
C THR A 83 74.38 -34.84 -11.98
N LYS A 84 74.15 -34.91 -13.29
CA LYS A 84 74.67 -33.95 -14.28
C LYS A 84 73.78 -32.71 -14.30
N ASN A 85 74.39 -31.53 -14.27
CA ASN A 85 73.63 -30.29 -14.31
C ASN A 85 73.12 -30.02 -15.73
N VAL A 86 72.20 -29.05 -15.85
CA VAL A 86 71.62 -28.62 -17.11
C VAL A 86 71.63 -27.10 -17.16
N THR A 87 72.15 -26.55 -18.26
CA THR A 87 72.00 -25.13 -18.59
C THR A 87 70.99 -24.98 -19.73
N ILE A 88 69.89 -24.27 -19.50
CA ILE A 88 68.92 -23.91 -20.54
C ILE A 88 69.46 -22.70 -21.30
N ASP A 89 70.29 -23.00 -22.30
CA ASP A 89 71.00 -22.04 -23.14
C ASP A 89 70.16 -21.51 -24.32
N THR A 90 68.95 -22.02 -24.51
CA THR A 90 68.02 -21.61 -25.56
C THR A 90 66.57 -21.62 -25.07
N ASN A 91 65.68 -20.92 -25.77
CA ASN A 91 64.24 -20.98 -25.48
C ASN A 91 63.71 -22.42 -25.69
N ILE A 92 62.90 -22.89 -24.75
CA ILE A 92 62.28 -24.21 -24.79
C ILE A 92 60.78 -24.05 -24.99
N ASP A 93 60.25 -24.70 -26.01
CA ASP A 93 58.80 -24.81 -26.24
C ASP A 93 58.35 -26.27 -26.35
N VAL A 94 57.98 -26.86 -25.21
CA VAL A 94 57.33 -28.19 -25.14
C VAL A 94 55.81 -28.06 -25.02
N SER A 95 55.20 -27.10 -25.73
CA SER A 95 53.75 -26.82 -25.69
C SER A 95 52.85 -27.85 -26.38
N GLY A 96 53.42 -28.75 -27.19
CA GLY A 96 52.67 -29.77 -27.92
C GLY A 96 51.95 -30.74 -26.99
N THR A 97 51.00 -31.49 -27.53
CA THR A 97 50.22 -32.47 -26.75
C THR A 97 51.14 -33.47 -26.06
N GLY A 98 51.07 -33.52 -24.73
CA GLY A 98 51.92 -34.37 -23.88
C GLY A 98 53.34 -33.83 -23.62
N GLY A 99 53.75 -32.73 -24.27
CA GLY A 99 55.01 -32.06 -24.00
C GLY A 99 55.05 -31.49 -22.59
N GLY A 100 56.15 -31.73 -21.87
CA GLY A 100 56.23 -31.50 -20.43
C GLY A 100 57.64 -31.53 -19.87
N ILE A 101 57.76 -31.29 -18.56
CA ILE A 101 59.00 -31.47 -17.80
C ILE A 101 58.70 -32.33 -16.55
N LEU A 102 59.42 -33.43 -16.38
CA LEU A 102 59.34 -34.32 -15.23
C LEU A 102 60.72 -34.43 -14.56
N ILE A 103 60.79 -34.11 -13.27
CA ILE A 103 61.97 -34.30 -12.42
C ILE A 103 61.58 -35.25 -11.28
N SER A 104 62.04 -36.50 -11.36
CA SER A 104 61.53 -37.57 -10.51
C SER A 104 62.38 -37.85 -9.26
N ALA A 105 61.70 -38.15 -8.15
CA ALA A 105 62.24 -38.71 -6.91
C ALA A 105 62.06 -40.23 -6.79
N THR A 106 61.47 -40.88 -7.81
CA THR A 106 61.28 -42.34 -7.81
C THR A 106 62.61 -43.08 -7.97
N THR A 107 62.59 -44.38 -8.30
CA THR A 107 63.79 -45.12 -8.68
C THR A 107 64.62 -44.31 -9.68
N ASN A 108 65.91 -44.14 -9.39
CA ASN A 108 66.83 -43.23 -10.11
C ASN A 108 66.47 -41.74 -9.95
N ALA A 109 66.44 -41.25 -8.71
CA ALA A 109 66.15 -39.84 -8.43
C ALA A 109 67.21 -38.90 -9.04
N TYR A 110 66.75 -37.82 -9.68
CA TYR A 110 67.64 -36.78 -10.18
C TYR A 110 68.08 -35.86 -9.03
N THR A 111 69.38 -35.62 -8.92
CA THR A 111 69.98 -34.76 -7.88
C THR A 111 70.74 -33.57 -8.45
N GLY A 112 70.82 -33.44 -9.78
CA GLY A 112 71.48 -32.32 -10.46
C GLY A 112 70.69 -31.00 -10.38
N ILE A 113 71.26 -29.95 -10.96
CA ILE A 113 70.71 -28.59 -11.02
C ILE A 113 70.36 -28.23 -12.47
N ILE A 114 69.11 -27.82 -12.71
CA ILE A 114 68.65 -27.26 -13.99
C ILE A 114 68.59 -25.73 -13.86
N THR A 115 69.29 -24.99 -14.73
CA THR A 115 69.42 -23.53 -14.66
C THR A 115 68.82 -22.86 -15.90
N GLN A 116 67.84 -21.96 -15.73
CA GLN A 116 67.11 -21.34 -16.84
C GLN A 116 67.87 -20.20 -17.57
N GLY A 117 68.59 -19.34 -16.85
CA GLY A 117 69.16 -18.11 -17.42
C GLY A 117 68.08 -17.13 -17.93
N THR A 118 68.28 -16.52 -19.11
CA THR A 118 67.34 -15.56 -19.72
C THR A 118 66.32 -16.21 -20.66
N SER A 119 66.48 -17.51 -20.93
CA SER A 119 65.68 -18.26 -21.90
C SER A 119 64.23 -18.45 -21.45
N THR A 120 63.28 -18.38 -22.37
CA THR A 120 61.86 -18.67 -22.07
C THR A 120 61.59 -20.17 -22.02
N ILE A 121 60.65 -20.57 -21.18
CA ILE A 121 60.20 -21.97 -21.07
C ILE A 121 58.68 -21.99 -21.27
N THR A 122 58.20 -22.72 -22.27
CA THR A 122 56.77 -22.98 -22.47
C THR A 122 56.51 -24.47 -22.36
N ILE A 123 55.54 -24.84 -21.52
CA ILE A 123 55.20 -26.22 -21.17
C ILE A 123 53.77 -26.50 -21.60
N GLY A 124 53.57 -27.64 -22.25
CA GLY A 124 52.28 -28.10 -22.77
C GLY A 124 51.48 -28.92 -21.76
N THR A 125 50.64 -29.82 -22.29
CA THR A 125 49.73 -30.65 -21.50
C THR A 125 50.41 -31.82 -20.79
N GLY A 126 51.72 -32.02 -21.00
CA GLY A 126 52.56 -32.98 -20.28
C GLY A 126 52.90 -32.57 -18.85
N ASN A 127 52.52 -31.34 -18.45
CA ASN A 127 52.70 -30.77 -17.10
C ASN A 127 54.16 -30.44 -16.76
N TYR A 128 54.33 -29.63 -15.72
CA TYR A 128 55.57 -29.52 -14.96
C TYR A 128 55.40 -30.30 -13.66
N SER A 129 56.25 -31.29 -13.44
CA SER A 129 56.21 -32.12 -12.22
C SER A 129 57.61 -32.27 -11.65
N GLN A 130 57.80 -31.79 -10.42
CA GLN A 130 59.06 -31.90 -9.70
C GLN A 130 58.84 -32.59 -8.35
N SER A 131 59.64 -33.63 -8.11
CA SER A 131 59.66 -34.36 -6.84
C SER A 131 61.07 -34.49 -6.25
N ALA A 132 62.14 -34.26 -7.05
CA ALA A 132 63.53 -34.20 -6.61
C ALA A 132 64.30 -33.11 -7.38
N GLY A 133 65.63 -33.10 -7.25
CA GLY A 133 66.52 -32.18 -7.98
C GLY A 133 66.38 -30.71 -7.57
N THR A 134 67.17 -29.87 -8.25
CA THR A 134 67.10 -28.41 -8.11
C THR A 134 66.76 -27.78 -9.46
N PHE A 135 65.74 -26.93 -9.50
CA PHE A 135 65.47 -26.02 -10.61
C PHE A 135 65.78 -24.59 -10.17
N THR A 136 66.66 -23.91 -10.89
CA THR A 136 67.11 -22.54 -10.64
C THR A 136 66.63 -21.63 -11.77
N GLY A 137 65.50 -20.96 -11.56
CA GLY A 137 64.95 -19.97 -12.48
C GLY A 137 65.85 -18.73 -12.60
N GLY A 138 65.90 -18.18 -13.82
CA GLY A 138 66.59 -16.93 -14.12
C GLY A 138 65.58 -15.81 -14.36
N SER A 139 65.70 -15.05 -15.44
CA SER A 139 64.79 -13.92 -15.75
C SER A 139 63.83 -14.19 -16.90
N GLY A 140 64.02 -15.28 -17.65
CA GLY A 140 63.13 -15.65 -18.76
C GLY A 140 61.74 -16.04 -18.28
N THR A 141 60.70 -15.79 -19.07
CA THR A 141 59.32 -16.16 -18.69
C THR A 141 59.13 -17.67 -18.68
N ILE A 142 58.33 -18.17 -17.72
CA ILE A 142 57.91 -19.57 -17.65
C ILE A 142 56.40 -19.63 -17.89
N THR A 143 55.94 -20.37 -18.88
CA THR A 143 54.52 -20.56 -19.18
C THR A 143 54.17 -22.04 -19.05
N ILE A 144 53.19 -22.36 -18.22
CA ILE A 144 52.72 -23.73 -17.97
C ILE A 144 51.26 -23.84 -18.42
N ASN A 145 51.08 -24.44 -19.60
CA ASN A 145 49.77 -24.76 -20.16
C ASN A 145 49.23 -26.10 -19.67
N GLY A 146 49.96 -26.81 -18.82
CA GLY A 146 49.49 -28.00 -18.10
C GLY A 146 49.28 -27.73 -16.61
N SER A 147 49.33 -28.78 -15.80
CA SER A 147 49.42 -28.68 -14.34
C SER A 147 50.85 -28.32 -13.90
N TYR A 148 50.95 -27.61 -12.78
CA TYR A 148 52.19 -27.47 -12.02
C TYR A 148 52.10 -28.31 -10.74
N SER A 149 53.09 -29.18 -10.52
CA SER A 149 53.20 -30.02 -9.34
C SER A 149 54.62 -29.94 -8.75
N LEU A 150 54.74 -29.52 -7.50
CA LEU A 150 55.98 -29.53 -6.73
C LEU A 150 55.76 -30.31 -5.44
N THR A 151 56.36 -31.50 -5.36
CA THR A 151 56.15 -32.46 -4.25
C THR A 151 57.42 -32.73 -3.43
N GLY A 152 58.58 -32.32 -3.95
CA GLY A 152 59.89 -32.42 -3.32
C GLY A 152 60.97 -31.73 -4.17
N GLY A 153 62.22 -31.70 -3.68
CA GLY A 153 63.32 -30.95 -4.31
C GLY A 153 63.29 -29.46 -4.05
N THR A 154 64.11 -28.70 -4.79
CA THR A 154 64.20 -27.24 -4.71
C THR A 154 63.77 -26.59 -6.03
N PHE A 155 62.82 -25.65 -5.96
CA PHE A 155 62.37 -24.86 -7.10
C PHE A 155 62.53 -23.36 -6.79
N THR A 156 63.44 -22.71 -7.50
CA THR A 156 63.50 -21.25 -7.57
C THR A 156 62.80 -20.82 -8.86
N SER A 157 61.74 -20.02 -8.72
CA SER A 157 60.98 -19.49 -9.86
C SER A 157 61.81 -18.52 -10.70
N THR A 158 61.29 -18.11 -11.85
CA THR A 158 61.83 -16.98 -12.60
C THR A 158 61.62 -15.66 -11.84
N SER A 159 62.56 -14.72 -11.96
CA SER A 159 62.42 -13.34 -11.51
C SER A 159 61.54 -12.51 -12.46
N GLY A 160 61.19 -13.05 -13.63
CA GLY A 160 60.18 -12.52 -14.53
C GLY A 160 58.77 -13.00 -14.17
N THR A 161 58.00 -13.44 -15.17
CA THR A 161 56.64 -13.94 -14.98
C THR A 161 56.56 -15.45 -15.17
N MET A 162 55.95 -16.13 -14.20
CA MET A 162 55.50 -17.52 -14.30
C MET A 162 53.98 -17.54 -14.52
N THR A 163 53.51 -18.04 -15.68
CA THR A 163 52.09 -18.10 -16.03
C THR A 163 51.55 -19.52 -15.89
N ILE A 164 50.43 -19.68 -15.19
CA ILE A 164 49.70 -20.94 -15.00
C ILE A 164 48.36 -20.87 -15.74
N ALA A 165 48.19 -21.70 -16.77
CA ALA A 165 47.16 -21.48 -17.78
C ALA A 165 46.08 -22.56 -17.93
N TRP A 166 46.10 -23.71 -17.23
CA TRP A 166 45.11 -24.79 -17.50
C TRP A 166 44.47 -25.48 -16.30
N THR A 167 45.14 -26.39 -15.59
CA THR A 167 44.44 -27.39 -14.75
C THR A 167 44.61 -27.16 -13.25
N THR A 168 45.81 -27.36 -12.70
CA THR A 168 46.06 -27.26 -11.26
C THR A 168 47.43 -26.66 -10.95
N PHE A 169 47.52 -26.00 -9.79
CA PHE A 169 48.79 -25.60 -9.18
C PHE A 169 48.85 -26.27 -7.83
N THR A 170 49.76 -27.23 -7.66
CA THR A 170 49.86 -28.02 -6.43
C THR A 170 51.29 -27.98 -5.94
N ILE A 171 51.48 -27.46 -4.74
CA ILE A 171 52.66 -27.69 -3.92
C ILE A 171 52.20 -28.56 -2.77
N SER A 172 52.93 -29.64 -2.48
CA SER A 172 52.63 -30.54 -1.35
C SER A 172 53.90 -31.25 -0.90
N GLY A 173 53.85 -32.02 0.18
CA GLY A 173 55.03 -32.68 0.74
C GLY A 173 55.97 -31.67 1.41
N SER A 174 57.28 -31.81 1.18
CA SER A 174 58.31 -30.94 1.80
C SER A 174 59.32 -30.36 0.80
N PRO A 175 58.88 -29.73 -0.32
CA PRO A 175 59.78 -29.05 -1.24
C PRO A 175 60.26 -27.70 -0.68
N ILE A 176 61.34 -27.18 -1.27
CA ILE A 176 61.75 -25.77 -1.12
C ILE A 176 61.24 -25.00 -2.33
N PHE A 177 60.44 -23.96 -2.09
CA PHE A 177 59.99 -23.01 -3.12
C PHE A 177 60.55 -21.62 -2.84
N SER A 178 61.13 -20.98 -3.85
CA SER A 178 61.58 -19.58 -3.81
C SER A 178 60.93 -18.81 -4.96
N ALA A 179 60.27 -17.69 -4.64
CA ALA A 179 59.59 -16.86 -5.64
C ALA A 179 60.54 -16.04 -6.53
N ASN A 180 61.82 -15.92 -6.16
CA ASN A 180 62.86 -15.20 -6.91
C ASN A 180 62.50 -13.74 -7.28
N SER A 181 61.71 -13.05 -6.44
CA SER A 181 61.16 -11.71 -6.73
C SER A 181 60.28 -11.63 -8.00
N GLY A 182 59.87 -12.76 -8.56
CA GLY A 182 59.05 -12.81 -9.77
C GLY A 182 57.55 -12.64 -9.52
N THR A 183 56.78 -12.70 -10.59
CA THR A 183 55.32 -12.66 -10.57
C THR A 183 54.72 -13.99 -11.01
N VAL A 184 53.72 -14.49 -10.27
CA VAL A 184 52.91 -15.64 -10.70
C VAL A 184 51.57 -15.16 -11.23
N THR A 185 51.24 -15.49 -12.48
CA THR A 185 49.98 -15.11 -13.12
C THR A 185 49.11 -16.33 -13.34
N PHE A 186 47.90 -16.33 -12.79
CA PHE A 186 46.88 -17.36 -13.04
C PHE A 186 45.92 -16.90 -14.14
N THR A 187 45.94 -17.58 -15.29
CA THR A 187 45.05 -17.31 -16.43
C THR A 187 43.99 -18.40 -16.65
N ALA A 188 44.25 -19.63 -16.18
CA ALA A 188 43.24 -20.67 -15.95
C ALA A 188 43.61 -21.60 -14.78
N GLY A 189 42.89 -22.72 -14.58
CA GLY A 189 43.02 -23.63 -13.43
C GLY A 189 41.74 -23.81 -12.62
N THR A 190 41.58 -24.89 -11.87
CA THR A 190 40.39 -25.08 -11.01
C THR A 190 40.69 -24.83 -9.54
N THR A 191 41.70 -25.49 -8.99
CA THR A 191 42.09 -25.40 -7.57
C THR A 191 43.58 -25.20 -7.45
N ILE A 192 44.00 -24.34 -6.52
CA ILE A 192 45.39 -24.15 -6.14
C ILE A 192 45.62 -24.59 -4.69
N ALA A 193 46.72 -25.31 -4.46
CA ALA A 193 47.23 -25.70 -3.15
C ALA A 193 48.70 -25.28 -3.09
N CYS A 194 49.06 -24.51 -2.06
CA CYS A 194 50.34 -23.80 -2.02
C CYS A 194 51.31 -24.33 -0.96
N ASN A 195 50.88 -25.23 -0.07
CA ASN A 195 51.69 -25.75 1.03
C ASN A 195 52.37 -24.65 1.87
N ASN A 196 51.67 -23.53 2.08
CA ASN A 196 52.15 -22.36 2.82
C ASN A 196 53.43 -21.71 2.26
N VAL A 197 53.76 -21.91 0.97
CA VAL A 197 54.89 -21.20 0.37
C VAL A 197 54.61 -19.70 0.25
N THR A 198 55.68 -18.90 0.25
CA THR A 198 55.59 -17.45 0.06
C THR A 198 55.78 -17.09 -1.40
N PHE A 199 54.81 -16.39 -1.97
CA PHE A 199 54.92 -15.73 -3.26
C PHE A 199 55.46 -14.29 -3.09
N ASN A 200 55.95 -13.70 -4.18
CA ASN A 200 56.31 -12.27 -4.21
C ASN A 200 55.13 -11.40 -4.70
N THR A 201 54.70 -11.61 -5.95
CA THR A 201 53.50 -10.97 -6.52
C THR A 201 52.66 -12.00 -7.26
N VAL A 202 51.34 -11.90 -7.14
CA VAL A 202 50.36 -12.76 -7.79
C VAL A 202 49.36 -11.91 -8.57
N ILE A 203 49.10 -12.30 -9.82
CA ILE A 203 48.06 -11.71 -10.67
C ILE A 203 47.03 -12.78 -11.00
N ILE A 204 45.74 -12.44 -10.90
CA ILE A 204 44.63 -13.32 -11.29
C ILE A 204 43.85 -12.62 -12.40
N ASN A 205 44.01 -13.10 -13.64
CA ASN A 205 43.33 -12.55 -14.81
C ASN A 205 42.86 -13.69 -15.72
N ARG A 206 41.60 -14.07 -15.56
CA ARG A 206 41.07 -15.34 -16.07
C ARG A 206 39.87 -15.12 -16.99
N ASN A 207 39.85 -15.85 -18.09
CA ASN A 207 38.71 -15.93 -19.02
C ASN A 207 38.09 -17.35 -19.06
N SER A 208 38.43 -18.21 -18.10
CA SER A 208 38.08 -19.63 -18.09
C SER A 208 36.69 -19.90 -17.53
N ASN A 209 35.96 -20.84 -18.14
CA ASN A 209 34.59 -21.21 -17.76
C ASN A 209 34.52 -22.15 -16.55
N ASN A 210 35.39 -21.96 -15.56
CA ASN A 210 35.47 -22.78 -14.36
C ASN A 210 35.69 -21.95 -13.10
N THR A 211 35.33 -22.54 -11.96
CA THR A 211 35.55 -21.95 -10.65
C THR A 211 37.02 -22.03 -10.27
N PHE A 212 37.57 -20.92 -9.80
CA PHE A 212 38.92 -20.82 -9.26
C PHE A 212 38.88 -20.89 -7.73
N THR A 213 39.52 -21.90 -7.16
CA THR A 213 39.54 -22.16 -5.73
C THR A 213 40.93 -21.95 -5.16
N VAL A 214 41.05 -21.01 -4.22
CA VAL A 214 42.26 -20.77 -3.43
C VAL A 214 42.21 -21.65 -2.18
N GLY A 215 43.16 -22.57 -2.07
CA GLY A 215 43.33 -23.46 -0.91
C GLY A 215 43.59 -22.69 0.39
N SER A 216 43.29 -23.33 1.53
CA SER A 216 43.49 -22.73 2.86
C SER A 216 44.96 -22.57 3.24
N ASP A 217 45.85 -23.26 2.52
CA ASP A 217 47.30 -23.23 2.64
C ASP A 217 47.96 -22.20 1.72
N CYS A 218 47.18 -21.31 1.10
CA CYS A 218 47.64 -20.28 0.18
C CYS A 218 47.56 -18.88 0.79
N ASN A 219 48.63 -18.09 0.62
CA ASN A 219 48.64 -16.64 0.80
C ASN A 219 49.10 -15.96 -0.49
N LEU A 220 48.20 -15.24 -1.16
CA LEU A 220 48.44 -14.62 -2.46
C LEU A 220 48.63 -13.09 -2.32
N PRO A 221 49.86 -12.58 -2.38
CA PRO A 221 50.16 -11.14 -2.40
C PRO A 221 49.86 -10.55 -3.78
N LEU A 222 48.83 -9.72 -3.88
CA LEU A 222 48.32 -9.15 -5.13
C LEU A 222 48.93 -7.78 -5.49
N GLY A 223 49.68 -7.17 -4.57
CA GLY A 223 50.28 -5.85 -4.77
C GLY A 223 49.36 -4.67 -4.39
N ALA A 224 49.57 -3.52 -5.04
CA ALA A 224 48.86 -2.28 -4.75
C ALA A 224 47.63 -2.08 -5.64
N SER A 225 46.49 -1.78 -5.02
CA SER A 225 45.17 -1.61 -5.66
C SER A 225 44.87 -2.67 -6.73
N PRO A 226 44.93 -3.97 -6.38
CA PRO A 226 44.86 -5.04 -7.36
C PRO A 226 43.46 -5.22 -7.94
N THR A 227 43.43 -5.71 -9.18
CA THR A 227 42.21 -6.18 -9.85
C THR A 227 42.31 -7.68 -10.12
N VAL A 228 41.36 -8.45 -9.60
CA VAL A 228 41.12 -9.85 -9.95
C VAL A 228 40.01 -9.89 -11.01
N THR A 229 40.32 -10.48 -12.17
CA THR A 229 39.38 -10.55 -13.31
C THR A 229 38.98 -11.99 -13.58
N LEU A 230 37.68 -12.24 -13.72
CA LEU A 230 37.08 -13.58 -13.83
C LEU A 230 35.96 -13.61 -14.90
N ASN A 231 36.30 -13.50 -16.18
CA ASN A 231 35.35 -13.27 -17.29
C ASN A 231 34.77 -14.55 -17.95
N GLY A 232 34.94 -15.72 -17.34
CA GLY A 232 34.32 -16.95 -17.86
C GLY A 232 32.87 -17.15 -17.38
N THR A 233 32.08 -17.95 -18.10
CA THR A 233 30.65 -18.20 -17.81
C THR A 233 30.39 -18.84 -16.44
N ASN A 234 31.41 -19.49 -15.85
CA ASN A 234 31.41 -19.98 -14.46
C ASN A 234 32.66 -19.52 -13.71
N GLY A 235 33.11 -18.30 -14.00
CA GLY A 235 34.31 -17.68 -13.42
C GLY A 235 34.13 -17.30 -11.95
N ASN A 236 33.67 -18.22 -11.11
CA ASN A 236 33.56 -17.99 -9.68
C ASN A 236 34.93 -18.00 -9.02
N LEU A 237 35.09 -17.26 -7.93
CA LEU A 237 36.23 -17.34 -7.02
C LEU A 237 35.76 -17.90 -5.68
N ILE A 238 36.39 -18.99 -5.24
CA ILE A 238 36.24 -19.52 -3.89
C ILE A 238 37.55 -19.28 -3.15
N LEU A 239 37.48 -18.58 -2.03
CA LEU A 239 38.63 -18.30 -1.16
C LEU A 239 38.49 -19.12 0.13
N ASN A 240 39.50 -19.97 0.39
CA ASN A 240 39.68 -20.63 1.69
C ASN A 240 40.97 -20.17 2.41
N GLY A 241 41.87 -19.48 1.70
CA GLY A 241 43.14 -18.95 2.21
C GLY A 241 43.16 -17.42 2.28
N THR A 242 44.34 -16.82 2.07
CA THR A 242 44.54 -15.37 2.18
C THR A 242 44.76 -14.71 0.82
N LEU A 243 44.05 -13.60 0.55
CA LEU A 243 44.45 -12.59 -0.43
C LEU A 243 45.04 -11.41 0.33
N SER A 244 46.24 -10.97 -0.03
CA SER A 244 46.91 -9.85 0.62
C SER A 244 47.33 -8.76 -0.37
N GLY A 245 47.44 -7.51 0.08
CA GLY A 245 47.86 -6.40 -0.76
C GLY A 245 47.71 -5.07 -0.04
N THR A 246 47.63 -3.98 -0.81
CA THR A 246 47.38 -2.62 -0.28
C THR A 246 46.36 -1.88 -1.15
N GLY A 247 45.78 -0.79 -0.65
CA GLY A 247 44.78 -0.01 -1.38
C GLY A 247 43.45 -0.75 -1.56
N THR A 248 42.80 -0.56 -2.69
CA THR A 248 41.48 -1.14 -2.97
C THR A 248 41.60 -2.46 -3.74
N LEU A 249 41.09 -3.55 -3.16
CA LEU A 249 40.91 -4.80 -3.89
C LEU A 249 39.67 -4.71 -4.78
N THR A 250 39.84 -4.92 -6.08
CA THR A 250 38.74 -5.01 -7.05
C THR A 250 38.57 -6.45 -7.52
N ILE A 251 37.38 -7.03 -7.33
CA ILE A 251 37.00 -8.33 -7.88
C ILE A 251 35.98 -8.08 -9.00
N SER A 252 36.30 -8.52 -10.22
CA SER A 252 35.54 -8.14 -11.40
C SER A 252 35.25 -9.29 -12.36
N SER A 253 34.07 -9.24 -12.98
CA SER A 253 33.67 -10.06 -14.11
C SER A 253 32.81 -9.27 -15.08
N ASN A 254 32.93 -9.51 -16.38
CA ASN A 254 31.99 -9.02 -17.39
C ASN A 254 30.77 -9.96 -17.57
N VAL A 255 30.74 -11.11 -16.88
CA VAL A 255 29.63 -12.06 -16.90
C VAL A 255 28.79 -11.90 -15.65
N SER A 256 27.49 -11.66 -15.84
CA SER A 256 26.52 -11.59 -14.74
C SER A 256 26.31 -12.95 -14.08
N GLY A 257 26.11 -12.95 -12.76
CA GLY A 257 25.84 -14.16 -11.98
C GLY A 257 27.08 -14.86 -11.40
N ASN A 258 28.29 -14.51 -11.85
CA ASN A 258 29.51 -15.00 -11.22
C ASN A 258 29.63 -14.51 -9.76
N THR A 259 30.28 -15.33 -8.93
CA THR A 259 30.37 -15.11 -7.47
C THR A 259 31.79 -15.11 -6.93
N PHE A 260 32.00 -14.35 -5.86
CA PHE A 260 33.15 -14.41 -4.97
C PHE A 260 32.68 -14.94 -3.61
N THR A 261 33.11 -16.16 -3.26
CA THR A 261 32.73 -16.86 -2.03
C THR A 261 33.92 -16.92 -1.07
N MET A 262 33.72 -16.44 0.15
CA MET A 262 34.69 -16.51 1.25
C MET A 262 34.26 -17.57 2.25
N ASN A 263 34.97 -18.69 2.28
CA ASN A 263 34.69 -19.80 3.20
C ASN A 263 35.40 -19.62 4.55
N SER A 264 35.18 -20.54 5.49
CA SER A 264 35.98 -20.61 6.72
C SER A 264 37.48 -20.60 6.40
N GLY A 265 38.25 -19.75 7.10
CA GLY A 265 39.68 -19.54 6.87
C GLY A 265 40.02 -18.47 5.82
N ALA A 266 39.04 -17.98 5.06
CA ALA A 266 39.26 -16.90 4.10
C ALA A 266 39.66 -15.59 4.79
N VAL A 267 40.71 -14.95 4.29
CA VAL A 267 41.22 -13.65 4.80
C VAL A 267 41.49 -12.70 3.65
N LEU A 268 41.04 -11.46 3.80
CA LEU A 268 41.46 -10.31 3.00
C LEU A 268 42.35 -9.44 3.88
N SER A 269 43.64 -9.30 3.54
CA SER A 269 44.65 -8.68 4.41
C SER A 269 45.33 -7.47 3.75
N GLY A 270 45.53 -6.40 4.52
CA GLY A 270 46.28 -5.20 4.12
C GLY A 270 45.53 -4.20 3.22
N PHE A 271 44.33 -4.53 2.75
CA PHE A 271 43.51 -3.62 1.94
C PHE A 271 42.84 -2.54 2.79
N THR A 272 42.57 -1.39 2.17
CA THR A 272 41.82 -0.26 2.76
C THR A 272 40.47 -0.04 2.06
N GLY A 273 40.20 -0.77 0.97
CA GLY A 273 38.97 -0.70 0.20
C GLY A 273 38.63 -2.02 -0.49
N PHE A 274 37.36 -2.22 -0.79
CA PHE A 274 36.89 -3.41 -1.52
C PHE A 274 35.81 -3.03 -2.53
N THR A 275 35.95 -3.47 -3.78
CA THR A 275 34.94 -3.30 -4.82
C THR A 275 34.67 -4.63 -5.49
N SER A 276 33.39 -4.99 -5.64
CA SER A 276 32.98 -6.17 -6.40
C SER A 276 31.79 -5.90 -7.29
N ASN A 277 31.92 -6.18 -8.60
CA ASN A 277 30.77 -6.25 -9.50
C ASN A 277 30.17 -7.66 -9.61
N MET A 278 30.83 -8.65 -8.98
CA MET A 278 30.36 -10.02 -8.82
C MET A 278 29.56 -10.19 -7.54
N GLY A 279 28.75 -11.26 -7.46
CA GLY A 279 28.01 -11.57 -6.25
C GLY A 279 28.96 -11.98 -5.12
N VAL A 280 28.85 -11.38 -3.94
CA VAL A 280 29.71 -11.67 -2.79
C VAL A 280 28.97 -12.55 -1.79
N ILE A 281 29.59 -13.66 -1.41
CA ILE A 281 29.04 -14.64 -0.47
C ILE A 281 30.02 -14.84 0.68
N ILE A 282 29.59 -14.54 1.90
CA ILE A 282 30.32 -14.88 3.12
C ILE A 282 29.75 -16.20 3.64
N ALA A 283 30.54 -17.27 3.56
CA ALA A 283 30.17 -18.65 3.85
C ALA A 283 31.07 -19.26 4.93
N GLY A 284 31.07 -18.63 6.11
CA GLY A 284 31.81 -19.09 7.28
C GLY A 284 33.09 -18.32 7.57
N ALA A 285 33.50 -17.39 6.71
CA ALA A 285 34.62 -16.49 6.95
C ALA A 285 34.37 -15.52 8.11
N THR A 286 35.45 -15.04 8.73
CA THR A 286 35.42 -13.85 9.60
C THR A 286 35.89 -12.66 8.78
N THR A 287 34.94 -11.83 8.36
CA THR A 287 35.19 -10.69 7.50
C THR A 287 35.10 -9.39 8.30
N ASP A 288 36.20 -8.66 8.40
CA ASP A 288 36.25 -7.38 9.10
C ASP A 288 36.64 -6.26 8.14
N PHE A 289 35.70 -5.35 7.89
CA PHE A 289 35.90 -4.17 7.06
C PHE A 289 35.93 -2.87 7.86
N SER A 290 36.00 -2.92 9.20
CA SER A 290 35.98 -1.72 10.06
C SER A 290 37.09 -0.71 9.72
N SER A 291 38.25 -1.19 9.25
CA SER A 291 39.39 -0.37 8.83
C SER A 291 39.35 0.10 7.38
N TYR A 292 38.34 -0.30 6.58
CA TYR A 292 38.28 -0.01 5.15
C TYR A 292 37.82 1.43 4.90
N SER A 293 38.72 2.38 5.14
CA SER A 293 38.50 3.82 5.01
C SER A 293 38.25 4.30 3.58
N SER A 294 38.71 3.54 2.57
CA SER A 294 38.41 3.81 1.15
C SER A 294 36.99 3.36 0.76
N GLY A 295 36.24 2.76 1.68
CA GLY A 295 34.87 2.30 1.49
C GLY A 295 34.77 0.91 0.89
N VAL A 296 33.56 0.35 0.95
CA VAL A 296 33.21 -0.92 0.30
C VAL A 296 32.09 -0.68 -0.69
N THR A 297 32.28 -1.10 -1.95
CA THR A 297 31.28 -0.96 -3.01
C THR A 297 30.88 -2.33 -3.54
N LEU A 298 29.59 -2.66 -3.44
CA LEU A 298 29.02 -3.92 -3.92
C LEU A 298 27.99 -3.62 -5.02
N GLN A 299 28.18 -4.21 -6.19
CA GLN A 299 27.25 -4.02 -7.29
C GLN A 299 26.27 -5.19 -7.37
N ALA A 300 26.70 -6.46 -7.35
CA ALA A 300 25.77 -7.59 -7.46
C ALA A 300 25.20 -8.08 -6.11
N ASN A 301 24.72 -9.33 -6.07
CA ASN A 301 24.17 -9.95 -4.87
C ASN A 301 25.17 -9.88 -3.70
N PHE A 302 24.68 -9.61 -2.50
CA PHE A 302 25.46 -9.72 -1.27
C PHE A 302 24.75 -10.68 -0.32
N THR A 303 25.44 -11.73 0.10
CA THR A 303 24.87 -12.77 0.96
C THR A 303 25.82 -13.11 2.09
N ILE A 304 25.35 -12.94 3.32
CA ILE A 304 25.97 -13.54 4.50
C ILE A 304 25.17 -14.82 4.78
N SER A 305 25.77 -15.98 4.51
CA SER A 305 25.11 -17.27 4.79
C SER A 305 25.50 -17.82 6.16
N SER A 306 26.74 -17.58 6.58
CA SER A 306 27.31 -17.98 7.88
C SER A 306 28.64 -17.24 8.10
N GLY A 307 29.19 -17.29 9.31
CA GLY A 307 30.42 -16.57 9.69
C GLY A 307 30.13 -15.25 10.40
N SER A 308 31.12 -14.36 10.44
CA SER A 308 31.01 -13.04 11.07
C SER A 308 31.33 -11.92 10.07
N PHE A 309 30.63 -10.80 10.20
CA PHE A 309 30.78 -9.62 9.35
C PHE A 309 30.82 -8.38 10.22
N THR A 310 31.94 -7.66 10.17
CA THR A 310 32.07 -6.32 10.75
C THR A 310 32.03 -5.31 9.61
N ALA A 311 31.01 -4.45 9.62
CA ALA A 311 30.75 -3.51 8.54
C ALA A 311 31.82 -2.41 8.43
N PRO A 312 32.08 -1.89 7.21
CA PRO A 312 32.91 -0.71 7.02
C PRO A 312 32.25 0.56 7.57
N PRO A 313 32.99 1.68 7.68
CA PRO A 313 32.40 2.98 8.00
C PRO A 313 31.28 3.38 7.02
N THR A 314 31.46 3.05 5.74
CA THR A 314 30.44 3.25 4.69
C THR A 314 30.42 2.08 3.73
N LEU A 315 29.22 1.53 3.52
CA LEU A 315 28.94 0.49 2.54
C LEU A 315 28.05 1.04 1.43
N THR A 316 28.53 1.01 0.20
CA THR A 316 27.79 1.49 -0.97
C THR A 316 27.26 0.31 -1.77
N PHE A 317 25.95 0.30 -2.02
CA PHE A 317 25.30 -0.62 -2.94
C PHE A 317 24.89 0.13 -4.20
N SER A 318 25.49 -0.24 -5.35
CA SER A 318 25.15 0.37 -6.64
C SER A 318 24.28 -0.49 -7.56
N GLY A 319 24.12 -1.78 -7.24
CA GLY A 319 23.24 -2.69 -7.97
C GLY A 319 23.73 -3.04 -9.39
N ALA A 320 23.98 -4.32 -9.66
CA ALA A 320 23.90 -4.93 -10.97
C ALA A 320 22.42 -4.97 -11.40
N PRO A 321 22.08 -5.35 -12.65
CA PRO A 321 20.72 -5.20 -13.17
C PRO A 321 19.64 -5.65 -12.18
N SER A 322 19.71 -6.89 -11.71
CA SER A 322 18.94 -7.36 -10.55
C SER A 322 19.89 -7.89 -9.47
N SER A 323 19.64 -7.51 -8.21
CA SER A 323 20.48 -7.90 -7.08
C SER A 323 19.69 -8.06 -5.79
N THR A 324 20.16 -8.93 -4.90
CA THR A 324 19.56 -9.21 -3.60
C THR A 324 20.59 -9.04 -2.48
N LEU A 325 20.19 -8.38 -1.41
CA LEU A 325 20.91 -8.32 -0.14
C LEU A 325 20.28 -9.31 0.85
N SER A 326 21.08 -10.24 1.35
CA SER A 326 20.73 -11.14 2.46
C SER A 326 21.78 -10.98 3.56
N CYS A 327 21.41 -10.33 4.65
CA CYS A 327 22.40 -9.81 5.61
C CYS A 327 22.59 -10.69 6.85
N ASN A 328 21.75 -11.72 7.05
CA ASN A 328 21.80 -12.58 8.22
C ASN A 328 21.84 -11.81 9.56
N ASN A 329 21.07 -10.72 9.64
CA ASN A 329 21.00 -9.80 10.79
C ASN A 329 22.35 -9.17 11.18
N ALA A 330 23.31 -9.10 10.26
CA ALA A 330 24.54 -8.36 10.48
C ALA A 330 24.25 -6.88 10.76
N SER A 331 25.04 -6.28 11.65
CA SER A 331 24.97 -4.85 11.95
C SER A 331 25.78 -4.06 10.94
N PHE A 332 25.21 -2.97 10.44
CA PHE A 332 25.86 -2.04 9.52
C PHE A 332 26.05 -0.67 10.17
N ASN A 333 27.00 0.10 9.65
CA ASN A 333 27.14 1.52 9.95
C ASN A 333 26.33 2.33 8.92
N THR A 334 26.96 3.24 8.19
CA THR A 334 26.29 3.98 7.11
C THR A 334 26.22 3.16 5.83
N VAL A 335 25.02 3.06 5.26
CA VAL A 335 24.74 2.38 4.00
C VAL A 335 24.25 3.41 2.98
N VAL A 336 24.87 3.42 1.81
CA VAL A 336 24.47 4.27 0.67
C VAL A 336 23.89 3.37 -0.41
N ILE A 337 22.70 3.72 -0.93
CA ILE A 337 22.05 2.99 -2.02
C ILE A 337 21.98 3.90 -3.24
N ASN A 338 22.69 3.54 -4.30
CA ASN A 338 22.77 4.31 -5.55
C ASN A 338 22.63 3.39 -6.77
N LYS A 339 21.41 2.99 -7.09
CA LYS A 339 21.14 2.11 -8.22
C LYS A 339 20.96 2.89 -9.52
N SER A 340 21.97 2.84 -10.39
CA SER A 340 21.94 3.45 -11.72
C SER A 340 21.58 2.47 -12.85
N THR A 341 21.53 1.17 -12.56
CA THR A 341 21.27 0.11 -13.56
C THR A 341 19.81 -0.36 -13.55
N ASN A 342 19.33 -0.85 -14.70
CA ASN A 342 17.98 -1.39 -14.87
C ASN A 342 17.78 -2.75 -14.20
N GLY A 343 16.64 -2.94 -13.54
CA GLY A 343 16.21 -4.17 -12.86
C GLY A 343 15.99 -3.91 -11.37
N THR A 344 15.89 -4.96 -10.56
CA THR A 344 15.35 -4.85 -9.18
C THR A 344 16.43 -5.05 -8.12
N LEU A 345 16.54 -4.12 -7.18
CA LEU A 345 17.24 -4.31 -5.91
C LEU A 345 16.27 -4.88 -4.87
N THR A 346 16.59 -6.03 -4.30
CA THR A 346 15.80 -6.66 -3.24
C THR A 346 16.56 -6.62 -1.93
N ILE A 347 16.02 -5.96 -0.92
CA ILE A 347 16.57 -5.95 0.44
C ILE A 347 15.80 -7.01 1.26
N GLY A 348 16.52 -8.03 1.74
CA GLY A 348 15.97 -9.13 2.53
C GLY A 348 15.43 -8.69 3.89
N SER A 349 14.56 -9.51 4.48
CA SER A 349 13.95 -9.25 5.79
C SER A 349 14.94 -9.34 6.96
N ASN A 350 16.06 -10.01 6.75
CA ASN A 350 17.18 -10.13 7.69
C ASN A 350 18.19 -8.98 7.58
N CYS A 351 17.82 -7.85 6.95
CA CYS A 351 18.66 -6.67 6.78
C CYS A 351 18.08 -5.47 7.54
N ASN A 352 18.93 -4.78 8.31
CA ASN A 352 18.68 -3.44 8.83
C ASN A 352 19.80 -2.53 8.30
N LEU A 353 19.47 -1.57 7.45
CA LEU A 353 20.42 -0.70 6.76
C LEU A 353 20.29 0.74 7.29
N PRO A 354 21.22 1.21 8.14
CA PRO A 354 21.25 2.60 8.57
C PRO A 354 21.78 3.48 7.44
N LEU A 355 21.01 4.46 7.02
CA LEU A 355 21.32 5.34 5.89
C LEU A 355 21.91 6.69 6.32
N GLY A 356 21.88 6.99 7.63
CA GLY A 356 22.38 8.25 8.20
C GLY A 356 21.34 9.36 8.25
N ALA A 357 21.81 10.61 8.23
CA ALA A 357 20.97 11.80 8.36
C ALA A 357 20.52 12.33 7.00
N SER A 358 19.21 12.56 6.86
CA SER A 358 18.54 13.02 5.65
C SER A 358 19.01 12.30 4.37
N PRO A 359 18.96 10.96 4.33
CA PRO A 359 19.56 10.19 3.26
C PRO A 359 18.76 10.27 1.95
N THR A 360 19.49 10.08 0.84
CA THR A 360 18.91 9.88 -0.50
C THR A 360 19.21 8.46 -0.99
N VAL A 361 18.16 7.71 -1.28
CA VAL A 361 18.21 6.45 -2.05
C VAL A 361 17.99 6.80 -3.51
N THR A 362 19.02 6.62 -4.34
CA THR A 362 18.95 6.98 -5.76
C THR A 362 18.59 5.76 -6.61
N LEU A 363 17.52 5.89 -7.41
CA LEU A 363 17.06 4.91 -8.39
C LEU A 363 17.07 5.56 -9.78
N ALA A 364 18.24 5.57 -10.44
CA ALA A 364 18.49 6.36 -11.64
C ALA A 364 18.35 5.59 -12.97
N GLY A 365 18.30 4.26 -12.95
CA GLY A 365 18.00 3.47 -14.15
C GLY A 365 16.57 3.68 -14.65
N THR A 366 16.31 3.42 -15.93
CA THR A 366 14.98 3.52 -16.54
C THR A 366 13.98 2.49 -15.98
N SER A 367 14.49 1.46 -15.31
CA SER A 367 13.69 0.46 -14.58
C SER A 367 14.41 -0.02 -13.32
N ALA A 368 15.01 0.91 -12.56
CA ALA A 368 15.71 0.65 -11.31
C ALA A 368 14.73 0.50 -10.13
N ASN A 369 14.11 -0.67 -10.00
CA ASN A 369 13.11 -0.93 -8.96
C ASN A 369 13.74 -1.30 -7.61
N LEU A 370 13.00 -1.07 -6.53
CA LEU A 370 13.35 -1.47 -5.16
C LEU A 370 12.24 -2.31 -4.53
N ILE A 371 12.59 -3.47 -3.98
CA ILE A 371 11.76 -4.25 -3.09
C ILE A 371 12.42 -4.25 -1.71
N LEU A 372 11.70 -3.78 -0.69
CA LEU A 372 12.14 -3.82 0.70
C LEU A 372 11.30 -4.83 1.46
N ASN A 373 11.99 -5.78 2.11
CA ASN A 373 11.41 -6.71 3.09
C ASN A 373 11.99 -6.50 4.50
N GLY A 374 13.06 -5.71 4.63
CA GLY A 374 13.78 -5.42 5.88
C GLY A 374 13.62 -3.97 6.33
N THR A 375 14.59 -3.45 7.09
CA THR A 375 14.52 -2.09 7.65
C THR A 375 15.49 -1.16 6.95
N LEU A 376 15.00 0.03 6.57
CA LEU A 376 15.84 1.21 6.35
C LEU A 376 15.74 2.10 7.59
N SER A 377 16.86 2.51 8.15
CA SER A 377 16.91 3.35 9.36
C SER A 377 17.74 4.61 9.15
N GLY A 378 17.47 5.66 9.92
CA GLY A 378 18.21 6.92 9.84
C GLY A 378 17.50 8.04 10.58
N THR A 379 17.78 9.29 10.23
CA THR A 379 17.13 10.47 10.82
C THR A 379 16.79 11.50 9.75
N GLY A 380 15.88 12.44 10.06
CA GLY A 380 15.50 13.51 9.13
C GLY A 380 14.62 13.01 7.97
N THR A 381 14.86 13.53 6.77
CA THR A 381 14.07 13.22 5.57
C THR A 381 14.67 12.06 4.79
N LEU A 382 13.93 10.96 4.65
CA LEU A 382 14.26 9.92 3.68
C LEU A 382 13.77 10.33 2.29
N THR A 383 14.69 10.43 1.33
CA THR A 383 14.37 10.74 -0.06
C THR A 383 14.62 9.54 -0.96
N PHE A 384 13.62 9.11 -1.72
CA PHE A 384 13.82 8.19 -2.84
C PHE A 384 13.87 8.97 -4.15
N ALA A 385 15.07 9.30 -4.60
CA ALA A 385 15.28 10.05 -5.83
C ALA A 385 15.14 9.16 -7.08
N ASN A 386 14.66 9.76 -8.16
CA ASN A 386 14.61 9.12 -9.46
C ASN A 386 15.60 9.80 -10.43
N GLY A 387 16.02 9.09 -11.49
CA GLY A 387 16.92 9.63 -12.53
C GLY A 387 16.20 10.33 -13.68
N GLY A 388 14.99 10.86 -13.46
CA GLY A 388 14.08 11.34 -14.52
C GLY A 388 13.10 10.29 -15.03
N TYR A 389 13.09 9.09 -14.47
CA TYR A 389 12.19 7.98 -14.82
C TYR A 389 11.40 7.53 -13.60
N VAL A 390 10.15 7.11 -13.78
CA VAL A 390 9.34 6.59 -12.68
C VAL A 390 9.63 5.11 -12.46
N ASN A 391 10.35 4.79 -11.39
CA ASN A 391 10.58 3.41 -10.95
C ASN A 391 9.53 2.97 -9.90
N THR A 392 9.61 1.73 -9.45
CA THR A 392 8.74 1.21 -8.37
C THR A 392 9.51 0.96 -7.07
N ILE A 393 8.89 1.33 -5.96
CA ILE A 393 9.31 0.97 -4.60
C ILE A 393 8.20 0.16 -3.96
N THR A 394 8.51 -1.07 -3.57
CA THR A 394 7.55 -1.99 -2.96
C THR A 394 7.97 -2.35 -1.54
N LEU A 395 7.08 -2.10 -0.59
CA LEU A 395 7.24 -2.45 0.81
C LEU A 395 6.42 -3.71 1.13
N ASN A 396 7.10 -4.83 1.28
CA ASN A 396 6.50 -6.12 1.60
C ASN A 396 6.36 -6.33 3.12
N SER A 397 5.83 -7.47 3.53
CA SER A 397 5.82 -7.89 4.94
C SER A 397 7.23 -7.85 5.54
N GLY A 398 7.36 -7.28 6.74
CA GLY A 398 8.64 -7.05 7.42
C GLY A 398 9.31 -5.72 7.08
N ALA A 399 8.88 -5.02 6.03
CA ALA A 399 9.47 -3.74 5.65
C ALA A 399 9.20 -2.64 6.69
N SER A 400 10.23 -1.85 7.01
CA SER A 400 10.13 -0.74 7.96
C SER A 400 11.00 0.45 7.54
N LEU A 401 10.49 1.67 7.79
CA LEU A 401 11.22 2.93 7.67
C LEU A 401 11.34 3.55 9.08
N SER A 402 12.51 3.43 9.71
CA SER A 402 12.70 3.71 11.12
C SER A 402 13.55 4.96 11.38
N GLY A 403 13.13 5.79 12.34
CA GLY A 403 13.88 6.98 12.80
C GLY A 403 13.74 8.24 11.95
N PHE A 404 13.16 8.15 10.75
CA PHE A 404 12.85 9.32 9.92
C PHE A 404 11.63 10.10 10.43
N ASN A 405 11.56 11.38 10.10
CA ASN A 405 10.42 12.25 10.43
C ASN A 405 9.76 12.87 9.19
N SER A 406 10.32 12.63 8.00
CA SER A 406 9.77 13.07 6.71
C SER A 406 10.12 12.07 5.61
N LEU A 407 9.26 11.98 4.61
CA LEU A 407 9.41 11.06 3.48
C LEU A 407 9.13 11.80 2.17
N VAL A 408 10.06 11.73 1.23
CA VAL A 408 9.90 12.23 -0.15
C VAL A 408 10.15 11.08 -1.12
N VAL A 409 9.19 10.80 -1.99
CA VAL A 409 9.29 9.69 -2.93
C VAL A 409 9.10 10.19 -4.36
N GLY A 410 10.17 10.18 -5.14
CA GLY A 410 10.15 10.48 -6.58
C GLY A 410 9.63 9.33 -7.45
N ASN A 411 9.32 8.17 -6.89
CA ASN A 411 8.99 6.94 -7.62
C ASN A 411 7.56 6.46 -7.30
N ALA A 412 7.01 5.50 -8.04
CA ALA A 412 5.75 4.87 -7.64
C ALA A 412 5.94 4.10 -6.32
N PHE A 413 5.09 4.37 -5.33
CA PHE A 413 5.23 3.86 -3.96
C PHE A 413 4.09 2.88 -3.64
N THR A 414 4.46 1.62 -3.40
CA THR A 414 3.50 0.54 -3.13
C THR A 414 3.75 -0.09 -1.77
N VAL A 415 2.70 -0.12 -0.94
CA VAL A 415 2.65 -0.91 0.29
C VAL A 415 1.93 -2.22 -0.02
N ALA A 416 2.68 -3.33 -0.02
CA ALA A 416 2.26 -4.65 -0.46
C ALA A 416 2.40 -5.71 0.66
N GLY A 417 2.15 -5.31 1.91
CA GLY A 417 2.15 -6.22 3.06
C GLY A 417 2.83 -5.65 4.31
N ALA A 418 3.55 -4.53 4.18
CA ALA A 418 4.18 -3.87 5.31
C ALA A 418 3.15 -3.30 6.31
N THR A 419 3.59 -3.13 7.56
CA THR A 419 2.90 -2.27 8.55
C THR A 419 3.67 -0.96 8.61
N LEU A 420 3.37 -0.04 7.70
CA LEU A 420 4.05 1.25 7.60
C LEU A 420 3.31 2.30 8.44
N ASN A 421 3.94 2.76 9.51
CA ASN A 421 3.38 3.82 10.36
C ASN A 421 4.14 5.13 10.13
N LEU A 422 3.50 6.08 9.42
CA LEU A 422 4.02 7.43 9.20
C LEU A 422 3.32 8.47 10.09
N GLY A 423 2.62 8.04 11.15
CA GLY A 423 1.76 8.94 11.93
C GLY A 423 2.48 10.09 12.64
N SER A 424 3.77 9.89 12.96
CA SER A 424 4.66 10.90 13.53
C SER A 424 5.42 11.73 12.49
N TYR A 425 5.25 11.45 11.19
CA TYR A 425 5.95 12.17 10.14
C TYR A 425 5.29 13.56 9.96
N THR A 426 6.12 14.59 9.83
CA THR A 426 5.65 15.97 9.63
C THR A 426 5.13 16.16 8.20
N THR A 427 5.82 15.58 7.22
CA THR A 427 5.45 15.66 5.80
C THR A 427 5.70 14.33 5.11
N VAL A 428 4.74 13.91 4.28
CA VAL A 428 4.88 12.79 3.34
C VAL A 428 4.53 13.29 1.95
N ASP A 429 5.52 13.31 1.06
CA ASP A 429 5.37 13.77 -0.32
C ASP A 429 5.66 12.64 -1.30
N LEU A 430 4.62 12.18 -2.00
CA LEU A 430 4.70 11.13 -3.00
C LEU A 430 4.51 11.76 -4.37
N ASN A 431 5.60 12.03 -5.07
CA ASN A 431 5.61 12.69 -6.37
C ASN A 431 5.12 11.79 -7.53
N ASN A 432 4.57 10.62 -7.22
CA ASN A 432 4.10 9.61 -8.17
C ASN A 432 2.98 8.76 -7.54
N ASN A 433 2.56 7.69 -8.23
CA ASN A 433 1.44 6.85 -7.80
C ASN A 433 1.65 6.29 -6.38
N PHE A 434 0.59 6.36 -5.57
CA PHE A 434 0.49 5.67 -4.28
C PHE A 434 -0.43 4.45 -4.42
N ALA A 435 0.03 3.30 -3.95
CA ALA A 435 -0.77 2.09 -3.88
C ALA A 435 -0.67 1.41 -2.51
N LEU A 436 -1.82 1.10 -1.91
CA LEU A 436 -1.94 0.17 -0.79
C LEU A 436 -2.69 -1.08 -1.29
N SER A 437 -1.96 -2.17 -1.48
CA SER A 437 -2.52 -3.44 -1.97
C SER A 437 -2.74 -4.47 -0.86
N SER A 438 -1.92 -4.43 0.20
CA SER A 438 -2.11 -5.21 1.43
C SER A 438 -1.29 -4.62 2.59
N GLY A 439 -1.46 -5.16 3.80
CA GLY A 439 -0.79 -4.65 5.00
C GLY A 439 -1.55 -3.49 5.67
N THR A 440 -0.83 -2.65 6.41
CA THR A 440 -1.38 -1.48 7.10
C THR A 440 -0.55 -0.24 6.78
N PHE A 441 -1.21 0.84 6.39
CA PHE A 441 -0.60 2.15 6.18
C PHE A 441 -1.24 3.17 7.11
N THR A 442 -0.44 3.80 7.97
CA THR A 442 -0.88 4.95 8.77
C THR A 442 -0.29 6.22 8.18
N ALA A 443 -1.16 7.08 7.64
CA ALA A 443 -0.81 8.37 7.07
C ALA A 443 -0.26 9.33 8.15
N PRO A 444 0.48 10.39 7.78
CA PRO A 444 0.87 11.44 8.72
C PRO A 444 -0.35 12.16 9.29
N SER A 445 -0.21 12.72 10.49
CA SER A 445 -1.25 13.57 11.11
C SER A 445 -1.37 14.96 10.48
N GLY A 446 -0.33 15.39 9.73
CA GLY A 446 -0.35 16.57 8.89
C GLY A 446 -0.88 16.29 7.48
N THR A 447 -0.10 16.65 6.47
CA THR A 447 -0.47 16.49 5.06
C THR A 447 0.32 15.34 4.41
N MET A 448 -0.39 14.49 3.68
CA MET A 448 0.17 13.56 2.71
C MET A 448 -0.13 14.09 1.31
N THR A 449 0.90 14.45 0.56
CA THR A 449 0.78 14.95 -0.82
C THR A 449 1.03 13.80 -1.80
N VAL A 450 0.21 13.72 -2.85
CA VAL A 450 0.32 12.69 -3.89
C VAL A 450 0.15 13.31 -5.28
N ALA A 451 1.22 13.30 -6.06
CA ALA A 451 1.24 13.81 -7.44
C ALA A 451 0.92 12.74 -8.50
N GLY A 452 0.69 11.49 -8.10
CA GLY A 452 0.18 10.40 -8.97
C GLY A 452 -1.15 9.80 -8.48
N SER A 453 -1.65 8.78 -9.15
CA SER A 453 -2.92 8.12 -8.76
C SER A 453 -2.86 7.62 -7.33
N PHE A 454 -3.93 7.84 -6.57
CA PHE A 454 -4.11 7.31 -5.22
C PHE A 454 -4.97 6.04 -5.30
N THR A 455 -4.41 4.89 -4.92
CA THR A 455 -5.11 3.61 -4.98
C THR A 455 -5.01 2.84 -3.67
N VAL A 456 -6.16 2.52 -3.07
CA VAL A 456 -6.28 1.52 -2.01
C VAL A 456 -7.11 0.36 -2.57
N SER A 457 -6.45 -0.76 -2.87
CA SER A 457 -7.08 -1.97 -3.41
C SER A 457 -7.18 -3.10 -2.38
N GLY A 458 -6.48 -2.98 -1.25
CA GLY A 458 -6.56 -3.90 -0.11
C GLY A 458 -5.85 -3.34 1.12
N GLY A 459 -5.77 -4.13 2.20
CA GLY A 459 -5.13 -3.70 3.45
C GLY A 459 -5.97 -2.73 4.29
N THR A 460 -5.33 -2.10 5.28
CA THR A 460 -5.92 -1.11 6.19
C THR A 460 -5.25 0.24 6.02
N PHE A 461 -6.04 1.27 5.69
CA PHE A 461 -5.57 2.67 5.63
C PHE A 461 -6.06 3.43 6.86
N ASN A 462 -5.13 3.91 7.69
CA ASN A 462 -5.43 4.76 8.84
C ASN A 462 -5.08 6.22 8.50
N ALA A 463 -6.09 7.09 8.42
CA ALA A 463 -5.89 8.49 8.02
C ALA A 463 -5.20 9.37 9.08
N ASN A 464 -5.12 8.91 10.33
CA ASN A 464 -4.41 9.58 11.43
C ASN A 464 -4.75 11.08 11.62
N SER A 465 -6.01 11.47 11.41
CA SER A 465 -6.48 12.87 11.44
C SER A 465 -5.84 13.84 10.42
N GLY A 466 -5.01 13.34 9.49
CA GLY A 466 -4.37 14.15 8.46
C GLY A 466 -5.24 14.44 7.24
N THR A 467 -4.68 15.16 6.27
CA THR A 467 -5.29 15.46 4.97
C THR A 467 -4.48 14.84 3.83
N VAL A 468 -5.16 14.20 2.89
CA VAL A 468 -4.55 13.79 1.61
C VAL A 468 -4.74 14.94 0.61
N THR A 469 -3.66 15.39 0.00
CA THR A 469 -3.65 16.42 -1.05
C THR A 469 -3.23 15.81 -2.37
N LEU A 470 -4.07 15.94 -3.40
CA LEU A 470 -3.77 15.51 -4.77
C LEU A 470 -3.35 16.73 -5.59
N ASP A 471 -2.07 16.83 -5.96
CA ASP A 471 -1.46 18.06 -6.49
C ASP A 471 -0.83 17.93 -7.89
N SER A 472 -1.04 16.80 -8.55
CA SER A 472 -0.44 16.50 -9.86
C SER A 472 -0.63 17.56 -10.95
N SER A 473 0.31 17.56 -11.90
CA SER A 473 0.20 18.21 -13.20
C SER A 473 -0.40 17.33 -14.30
N THR A 474 -0.74 16.07 -13.99
CA THR A 474 -1.32 15.11 -14.94
C THR A 474 -2.62 14.49 -14.42
N ASN A 475 -3.42 13.95 -15.34
CA ASN A 475 -4.68 13.31 -15.02
C ASN A 475 -4.45 12.07 -14.16
N MET A 476 -5.30 11.86 -13.16
CA MET A 476 -5.16 10.71 -12.26
C MET A 476 -6.47 10.06 -11.88
N SER A 477 -6.34 8.84 -11.34
CA SER A 477 -7.43 8.12 -10.70
C SER A 477 -7.36 8.24 -9.19
N LEU A 478 -8.54 8.21 -8.57
CA LEU A 478 -8.73 8.11 -7.13
C LEU A 478 -9.56 6.86 -6.82
N SER A 479 -8.93 5.89 -6.17
CA SER A 479 -9.55 4.67 -5.65
C SER A 479 -9.30 4.59 -4.15
N CYS A 480 -10.34 4.73 -3.35
CA CYS A 480 -10.25 4.63 -1.90
C CYS A 480 -10.48 3.21 -1.38
N GLY A 481 -11.06 2.31 -2.18
CA GLY A 481 -11.43 0.97 -1.69
C GLY A 481 -12.29 1.07 -0.42
N SER A 482 -11.81 0.47 0.68
CA SER A 482 -12.43 0.57 2.01
C SER A 482 -11.90 1.72 2.89
N ALA A 483 -10.91 2.48 2.41
CA ALA A 483 -10.31 3.57 3.17
C ALA A 483 -11.31 4.73 3.40
N THR A 484 -11.29 5.27 4.61
CA THR A 484 -11.92 6.55 4.95
C THR A 484 -10.82 7.58 5.12
N LEU A 485 -10.83 8.63 4.29
CA LEU A 485 -9.89 9.74 4.40
C LEU A 485 -10.43 10.74 5.42
N ASN A 486 -9.57 11.30 6.27
CA ASN A 486 -10.00 12.34 7.21
C ASN A 486 -10.18 13.71 6.52
N GLY A 487 -9.37 14.01 5.52
CA GLY A 487 -9.56 15.15 4.63
C GLY A 487 -9.04 14.84 3.23
N LEU A 488 -9.69 15.38 2.21
CA LEU A 488 -9.23 15.31 0.83
C LEU A 488 -9.21 16.72 0.23
N THR A 489 -8.02 17.13 -0.20
CA THR A 489 -7.83 18.35 -0.99
C THR A 489 -7.38 17.99 -2.39
N ILE A 490 -7.99 18.61 -3.39
CA ILE A 490 -7.57 18.51 -4.78
C ILE A 490 -7.09 19.89 -5.22
N ASN A 491 -5.79 19.97 -5.50
CA ASN A 491 -5.08 21.20 -5.84
C ASN A 491 -4.09 20.96 -6.98
N LYS A 492 -4.61 20.63 -8.16
CA LYS A 492 -3.80 20.29 -9.34
C LYS A 492 -3.00 21.47 -9.86
N GLY A 493 -2.02 21.19 -10.73
CA GLY A 493 -1.20 22.23 -11.38
C GLY A 493 -1.93 23.08 -12.44
N SER A 494 -3.13 22.69 -12.88
CA SER A 494 -3.99 23.52 -13.73
C SER A 494 -5.45 23.05 -13.68
N SER A 495 -6.39 23.87 -14.19
CA SER A 495 -7.83 23.54 -14.27
C SER A 495 -8.15 22.39 -15.24
N GLY A 496 -7.33 22.19 -16.28
CA GLY A 496 -7.52 21.14 -17.29
C GLY A 496 -7.14 19.74 -16.82
N VAL A 497 -6.45 19.64 -15.67
CA VAL A 497 -6.03 18.36 -15.10
C VAL A 497 -7.18 17.73 -14.30
N THR A 498 -7.45 16.46 -14.59
CA THR A 498 -8.59 15.75 -14.03
C THR A 498 -8.24 14.80 -12.90
N ASN A 499 -9.21 14.58 -12.02
CA ASN A 499 -9.29 13.45 -11.10
C ASN A 499 -10.56 12.68 -11.40
N THR A 500 -10.43 11.36 -11.53
CA THR A 500 -11.56 10.48 -11.81
C THR A 500 -11.66 9.43 -10.71
N LEU A 501 -12.83 9.32 -10.08
CA LEU A 501 -13.08 8.20 -9.17
C LEU A 501 -13.11 6.88 -9.93
N THR A 502 -12.42 5.89 -9.40
CA THR A 502 -12.47 4.50 -9.87
C THR A 502 -12.99 3.54 -8.79
N SER A 503 -13.39 4.06 -7.63
CA SER A 503 -14.16 3.38 -6.59
C SER A 503 -15.02 4.40 -5.84
N ASN A 504 -15.92 3.92 -4.98
CA ASN A 504 -16.51 4.78 -3.95
C ASN A 504 -15.43 5.28 -2.99
N CYS A 505 -15.63 6.48 -2.44
CA CYS A 505 -14.70 7.12 -1.51
C CYS A 505 -15.47 7.78 -0.37
N THR A 506 -15.01 7.56 0.87
CA THR A 506 -15.51 8.30 2.04
C THR A 506 -14.42 9.26 2.53
N VAL A 507 -14.78 10.52 2.71
CA VAL A 507 -13.88 11.58 3.15
C VAL A 507 -14.51 12.39 4.29
N GLY A 508 -13.69 12.98 5.16
CA GLY A 508 -14.12 14.04 6.08
C GLY A 508 -14.41 15.32 5.32
N ASN A 509 -13.54 16.32 5.44
CA ASN A 509 -13.65 17.54 4.64
C ASN A 509 -13.19 17.28 3.20
N PHE A 510 -13.98 17.74 2.23
CA PHE A 510 -13.61 17.74 0.81
C PHE A 510 -13.37 19.18 0.33
N THR A 511 -12.22 19.42 -0.30
CA THR A 511 -11.89 20.71 -0.91
C THR A 511 -11.34 20.53 -2.32
N LEU A 512 -11.88 21.26 -3.29
CA LEU A 512 -11.33 21.38 -4.65
C LEU A 512 -10.91 22.83 -4.91
N THR A 513 -9.61 23.11 -4.94
CA THR A 513 -9.05 24.46 -5.20
C THR A 513 -8.56 24.64 -6.63
N GLN A 514 -8.03 23.58 -7.25
CA GLN A 514 -7.57 23.61 -8.64
C GLN A 514 -7.68 22.22 -9.29
N GLY A 515 -7.95 22.20 -10.60
CA GLY A 515 -8.24 20.98 -11.37
C GLY A 515 -9.73 20.72 -11.53
N THR A 516 -10.05 19.55 -12.07
CA THR A 516 -11.42 19.11 -12.36
C THR A 516 -11.67 17.75 -11.68
N MET A 517 -12.82 17.60 -11.02
CA MET A 517 -13.37 16.28 -10.68
C MET A 517 -14.22 15.82 -11.86
N SER A 518 -13.81 14.78 -12.56
CA SER A 518 -14.49 14.34 -13.79
C SER A 518 -15.65 13.40 -13.51
N ASN A 519 -16.59 13.34 -14.44
CA ASN A 519 -17.62 12.30 -14.46
C ASN A 519 -16.96 10.93 -14.70
N PRO A 520 -17.07 9.97 -13.78
CA PRO A 520 -16.51 8.64 -13.98
C PRO A 520 -17.30 7.85 -15.04
N ALA A 521 -16.66 6.83 -15.62
CA ALA A 521 -17.29 5.94 -16.59
C ALA A 521 -18.37 5.04 -15.96
N SER A 522 -18.25 4.73 -14.68
CA SER A 522 -19.20 3.94 -13.89
C SER A 522 -19.74 4.78 -12.74
N ALA A 523 -20.93 4.42 -12.23
CA ALA A 523 -21.54 5.12 -11.11
C ALA A 523 -20.70 4.95 -9.83
N TYR A 524 -20.19 6.05 -9.29
CA TYR A 524 -19.45 6.08 -8.02
C TYR A 524 -19.96 7.18 -7.09
N THR A 525 -19.77 6.97 -5.80
CA THR A 525 -20.16 7.91 -4.75
C THR A 525 -18.94 8.48 -4.03
N LEU A 526 -18.90 9.80 -3.91
CA LEU A 526 -18.07 10.54 -2.97
C LEU A 526 -18.93 10.84 -1.72
N SER A 527 -18.72 10.08 -0.65
CA SER A 527 -19.37 10.31 0.64
C SER A 527 -18.57 11.31 1.47
N VAL A 528 -19.17 12.42 1.85
CA VAL A 528 -18.55 13.52 2.58
C VAL A 528 -19.15 13.58 3.99
N THR A 529 -18.32 13.34 5.01
CA THR A 529 -18.70 13.36 6.43
C THR A 529 -18.37 14.69 7.12
N GLY A 530 -17.58 15.54 6.48
CA GLY A 530 -17.33 16.94 6.84
C GLY A 530 -17.95 17.94 5.85
N ASN A 531 -17.31 19.08 5.66
CA ASN A 531 -17.76 20.11 4.72
C ASN A 531 -17.38 19.78 3.28
N PHE A 532 -18.20 20.23 2.33
CA PHE A 532 -17.90 20.21 0.90
C PHE A 532 -17.56 21.62 0.43
N THR A 533 -16.39 21.81 -0.18
CA THR A 533 -15.95 23.10 -0.73
C THR A 533 -15.41 22.95 -2.15
N GLN A 534 -16.00 23.68 -3.09
CA GLN A 534 -15.48 23.86 -4.44
C GLN A 534 -15.10 25.33 -4.66
N ASN A 535 -13.80 25.56 -4.80
CA ASN A 535 -13.21 26.86 -5.14
C ASN A 535 -12.63 26.91 -6.55
N ALA A 536 -12.47 25.76 -7.22
CA ALA A 536 -11.99 25.70 -8.59
C ALA A 536 -13.08 26.12 -9.60
N ASN A 537 -12.69 26.95 -10.57
CA ASN A 537 -13.56 27.39 -11.66
C ASN A 537 -13.64 26.34 -12.78
N THR A 538 -14.15 25.17 -12.44
CA THR A 538 -14.30 24.00 -13.33
C THR A 538 -15.65 23.32 -13.09
N ALA A 539 -16.04 22.39 -13.98
CA ALA A 539 -17.20 21.55 -13.75
C ALA A 539 -16.90 20.46 -12.73
N PHE A 540 -17.86 20.16 -11.85
CA PHE A 540 -17.75 19.09 -10.86
C PHE A 540 -18.61 17.89 -11.22
N GLY A 541 -17.95 16.83 -11.69
CA GLY A 541 -18.49 15.50 -11.93
C GLY A 541 -19.39 15.39 -13.16
N GLY A 542 -20.52 14.71 -12.99
CA GLY A 542 -21.50 14.39 -14.04
C GLY A 542 -22.53 13.37 -13.56
N GLY A 543 -23.33 12.82 -14.47
CA GLY A 543 -24.44 11.89 -14.15
C GLY A 543 -24.03 10.55 -13.52
N ASN A 544 -22.74 10.18 -13.52
CA ASN A 544 -22.24 8.98 -12.85
C ASN A 544 -21.54 9.30 -11.52
N LEU A 545 -21.39 10.57 -11.15
CA LEU A 545 -20.85 10.95 -9.84
C LEU A 545 -22.00 11.34 -8.91
N THR A 546 -22.08 10.66 -7.76
CA THR A 546 -22.92 11.10 -6.64
C THR A 546 -22.06 11.73 -5.55
N VAL A 547 -22.40 12.94 -5.14
CA VAL A 547 -21.89 13.54 -3.89
C VAL A 547 -22.92 13.28 -2.80
N ALA A 548 -22.56 12.45 -1.82
CA ALA A 548 -23.41 12.09 -0.71
C ALA A 548 -22.91 12.77 0.58
N MET A 549 -23.69 13.70 1.11
CA MET A 549 -23.45 14.31 2.42
C MET A 549 -23.94 13.35 3.51
N THR A 550 -23.03 12.79 4.30
CA THR A 550 -23.30 11.72 5.29
C THR A 550 -22.83 12.08 6.71
N GLY A 551 -22.95 11.16 7.67
CA GLY A 551 -22.56 11.40 9.07
C GLY A 551 -23.57 12.24 9.87
N SER A 552 -23.28 12.44 11.15
CA SER A 552 -24.18 13.06 12.14
C SER A 552 -23.98 14.57 12.37
N SER A 553 -22.80 15.09 12.02
CA SER A 553 -22.44 16.50 12.23
C SER A 553 -23.14 17.43 11.25
N ASN A 554 -23.28 18.70 11.60
CA ASN A 554 -23.67 19.74 10.65
C ASN A 554 -22.57 19.93 9.60
N GLN A 555 -22.97 20.18 8.36
CA GLN A 555 -22.09 20.33 7.21
C GLN A 555 -22.49 21.55 6.40
N THR A 556 -21.52 22.15 5.73
CA THR A 556 -21.74 23.22 4.78
C THR A 556 -21.39 22.75 3.37
N TYR A 557 -22.26 23.08 2.41
CA TYR A 557 -21.96 23.03 0.99
C TYR A 557 -21.55 24.43 0.52
N THR A 558 -20.32 24.56 0.03
CA THR A 558 -19.78 25.81 -0.50
C THR A 558 -19.31 25.63 -1.93
N ARG A 559 -19.74 26.54 -2.82
CA ARG A 559 -19.26 26.61 -4.19
C ARG A 559 -19.05 28.08 -4.58
N SER A 560 -17.81 28.53 -4.48
CA SER A 560 -17.45 29.93 -4.75
C SER A 560 -17.31 30.23 -6.25
N THR A 561 -16.96 29.23 -7.08
CA THR A 561 -16.82 29.36 -8.54
C THR A 561 -17.20 28.06 -9.26
N GLY A 562 -17.06 28.01 -10.60
CA GLY A 562 -17.28 26.80 -11.38
C GLY A 562 -18.75 26.36 -11.50
N THR A 563 -18.97 25.13 -11.96
CA THR A 563 -20.31 24.52 -12.03
C THR A 563 -20.33 23.20 -11.28
N PHE A 564 -21.51 22.83 -10.77
CA PHE A 564 -21.73 21.54 -10.13
C PHE A 564 -22.70 20.74 -11.00
N VAL A 565 -22.31 19.54 -11.43
CA VAL A 565 -23.11 18.75 -12.39
C VAL A 565 -23.22 17.29 -11.96
N SER A 566 -23.10 17.04 -10.66
CA SER A 566 -23.19 15.70 -10.05
C SER A 566 -24.57 15.47 -9.44
N LEU A 567 -24.92 14.20 -9.19
CA LEU A 567 -26.05 13.88 -8.31
C LEU A 567 -25.71 14.34 -6.89
N PHE A 568 -26.71 14.87 -6.19
CA PHE A 568 -26.52 15.34 -4.82
C PHE A 568 -27.45 14.60 -3.87
N THR A 569 -26.89 13.97 -2.85
CA THR A 569 -27.66 13.21 -1.86
C THR A 569 -27.36 13.69 -0.45
N VAL A 570 -28.39 13.95 0.34
CA VAL A 570 -28.29 14.12 1.79
C VAL A 570 -28.77 12.82 2.45
N ASN A 571 -27.84 12.10 3.07
CA ASN A 571 -28.10 10.84 3.77
C ASN A 571 -27.45 10.86 5.15
N LYS A 572 -28.02 11.67 6.04
CA LYS A 572 -27.45 11.94 7.36
C LYS A 572 -28.23 11.21 8.44
N THR A 573 -27.51 10.60 9.37
CA THR A 573 -28.11 10.00 10.58
C THR A 573 -28.71 11.07 11.50
N SER A 574 -28.12 12.27 11.50
CA SER A 574 -28.62 13.47 12.17
C SER A 574 -27.93 14.71 11.58
N GLY A 575 -28.38 15.91 11.98
CA GLY A 575 -27.75 17.16 11.59
C GLY A 575 -28.21 17.69 10.22
N THR A 576 -27.61 18.80 9.83
CA THR A 576 -28.05 19.61 8.69
C THR A 576 -26.93 19.80 7.68
N VAL A 577 -27.25 19.71 6.39
CA VAL A 577 -26.46 20.29 5.31
C VAL A 577 -26.99 21.69 5.03
N THR A 578 -26.19 22.70 5.26
CA THR A 578 -26.55 24.09 4.97
C THR A 578 -25.86 24.55 3.69
N LEU A 579 -26.63 25.10 2.76
CA LEU A 579 -26.04 25.74 1.58
C LEU A 579 -25.42 27.09 1.96
N ALA A 580 -24.20 27.33 1.49
CA ALA A 580 -23.55 28.65 1.52
C ALA A 580 -23.56 29.32 0.13
N ASN A 581 -24.02 28.61 -0.90
CA ASN A 581 -24.21 29.09 -2.26
C ASN A 581 -25.35 28.30 -2.92
N SER A 582 -25.96 28.86 -3.96
CA SER A 582 -26.98 28.14 -4.74
C SER A 582 -26.43 26.85 -5.34
N LEU A 583 -27.13 25.74 -5.08
CA LEU A 583 -26.85 24.44 -5.62
C LEU A 583 -27.66 24.27 -6.91
N ASN A 584 -26.96 24.21 -8.04
CA ASN A 584 -27.54 23.88 -9.33
C ASN A 584 -26.80 22.68 -9.88
N THR A 585 -27.48 21.55 -10.07
CA THR A 585 -26.89 20.30 -10.62
C THR A 585 -26.97 20.21 -12.15
N GLY A 586 -27.49 21.25 -12.83
CA GLY A 586 -27.65 21.33 -14.28
C GLY A 586 -29.08 21.00 -14.77
N THR A 587 -29.52 21.62 -15.87
CA THR A 587 -30.86 21.43 -16.48
C THR A 587 -30.85 20.72 -17.84
N THR A 588 -29.68 20.37 -18.38
CA THR A 588 -29.55 19.83 -19.74
C THR A 588 -29.14 18.36 -19.72
N SER A 589 -30.10 17.49 -20.04
CA SER A 589 -30.03 16.03 -20.27
C SER A 589 -29.95 15.10 -19.04
N THR A 590 -31.00 14.29 -18.89
CA THR A 590 -31.16 13.08 -18.06
C THR A 590 -30.07 12.81 -17.00
N GLY A 591 -30.34 13.07 -15.72
CA GLY A 591 -29.75 12.26 -14.63
C GLY A 591 -29.21 12.94 -13.37
N GLN A 592 -29.21 14.26 -13.20
CA GLN A 592 -28.61 14.87 -11.99
C GLN A 592 -29.64 15.24 -10.91
N ALA A 593 -30.21 14.21 -10.28
CA ALA A 593 -31.22 14.36 -9.22
C ALA A 593 -30.62 14.85 -7.89
N CYS A 594 -31.48 15.48 -7.09
CA CYS A 594 -31.24 15.79 -5.69
C CYS A 594 -32.12 14.90 -4.80
N ASN A 595 -31.52 14.22 -3.83
CA ASN A 595 -32.23 13.31 -2.93
C ASN A 595 -31.95 13.66 -1.48
N ILE A 596 -32.99 13.80 -0.67
CA ILE A 596 -32.88 13.87 0.79
C ILE A 596 -33.42 12.54 1.32
N THR A 597 -32.52 11.58 1.55
CA THR A 597 -32.90 10.25 2.03
C THR A 597 -33.11 10.24 3.54
N SER A 598 -32.33 11.05 4.27
CA SER A 598 -32.43 11.23 5.72
C SER A 598 -31.69 12.50 6.15
N GLY A 599 -32.10 13.11 7.27
CA GLY A 599 -31.53 14.35 7.78
C GLY A 599 -32.06 15.60 7.09
N THR A 600 -31.43 16.76 7.33
CA THR A 600 -31.93 18.06 6.83
C THR A 600 -31.06 18.63 5.71
N LEU A 601 -31.67 19.05 4.61
CA LEU A 601 -31.06 20.01 3.67
C LEU A 601 -31.68 21.39 3.94
N SER A 602 -30.85 22.37 4.31
CA SER A 602 -31.24 23.76 4.56
C SER A 602 -30.72 24.65 3.44
N LEU A 603 -31.64 25.35 2.76
CA LEU A 603 -31.31 26.26 1.68
C LEU A 603 -30.68 27.56 2.15
N ALA A 604 -30.99 28.01 3.37
CA ALA A 604 -30.44 29.24 3.96
C ALA A 604 -30.46 30.45 2.98
N SER A 605 -31.61 30.72 2.35
CA SER A 605 -31.82 31.76 1.32
C SER A 605 -31.23 31.49 -0.06
N TYR A 606 -30.54 30.37 -0.28
CA TYR A 606 -29.97 30.02 -1.59
C TYR A 606 -30.89 29.15 -2.44
N ASN A 607 -30.72 29.21 -3.77
CA ASN A 607 -31.56 28.47 -4.70
C ASN A 607 -31.11 27.00 -4.84
N LEU A 608 -32.06 26.11 -5.12
CA LEU A 608 -31.82 24.68 -5.37
C LEU A 608 -32.41 24.24 -6.71
N VAL A 609 -31.59 24.08 -7.73
CA VAL A 609 -32.02 23.64 -9.06
C VAL A 609 -31.44 22.26 -9.36
N CYS A 610 -32.32 21.28 -9.58
CA CYS A 610 -31.98 19.90 -9.92
C CYS A 610 -32.94 19.35 -10.98
N SER A 611 -32.59 18.24 -11.64
CA SER A 611 -33.50 17.58 -12.59
C SER A 611 -34.76 17.03 -11.92
N SER A 612 -34.63 16.62 -10.67
CA SER A 612 -35.71 16.23 -9.77
C SER A 612 -35.25 16.39 -8.32
N LEU A 613 -36.19 16.60 -7.41
CA LEU A 613 -35.93 16.65 -5.97
C LEU A 613 -36.84 15.63 -5.28
N THR A 614 -36.27 14.66 -4.56
CA THR A 614 -37.05 13.69 -3.77
C THR A 614 -36.71 13.82 -2.29
N VAL A 615 -37.73 13.85 -1.44
CA VAL A 615 -37.58 13.84 0.03
C VAL A 615 -38.19 12.55 0.55
N ALA A 616 -37.34 11.66 1.06
CA ALA A 616 -37.75 10.36 1.57
C ALA A 616 -38.27 10.43 3.02
N ASN A 617 -38.67 9.27 3.55
CA ASN A 617 -39.04 9.13 4.96
C ASN A 617 -37.86 9.51 5.87
N GLY A 618 -38.08 10.40 6.84
CA GLY A 618 -37.03 10.90 7.72
C GLY A 618 -36.13 11.98 7.11
N GLY A 619 -36.35 12.36 5.85
CA GLY A 619 -35.74 13.53 5.22
C GLY A 619 -36.51 14.81 5.58
N ASN A 620 -35.78 15.91 5.74
CA ASN A 620 -36.32 17.24 5.98
C ASN A 620 -35.79 18.24 4.94
N PHE A 621 -36.70 18.84 4.17
CA PHE A 621 -36.38 19.93 3.26
C PHE A 621 -36.68 21.27 3.94
N GLN A 622 -35.64 22.04 4.24
CA GLN A 622 -35.74 23.29 4.97
C GLN A 622 -35.42 24.49 4.07
N LEU A 623 -36.31 25.49 4.10
CA LEU A 623 -36.24 26.72 3.30
C LEU A 623 -36.84 27.90 4.06
N GLN A 624 -36.67 29.12 3.56
CA GLN A 624 -37.27 30.33 4.13
C GLN A 624 -38.63 30.63 3.49
N GLY A 625 -38.77 30.38 2.19
CA GLY A 625 -39.97 30.56 1.39
C GLY A 625 -39.81 31.51 0.19
N GLY A 626 -38.68 32.22 0.09
CA GLY A 626 -38.39 33.14 -1.02
C GLY A 626 -37.42 32.57 -2.07
N GLU A 627 -36.88 31.38 -1.83
CA GLU A 627 -35.90 30.73 -2.70
C GLU A 627 -36.54 30.20 -3.99
N THR A 628 -35.74 30.11 -5.06
CA THR A 628 -36.09 29.30 -6.24
C THR A 628 -35.63 27.87 -6.03
N TYR A 629 -36.52 26.90 -6.24
CA TYR A 629 -36.22 25.48 -6.06
C TYR A 629 -36.85 24.60 -7.15
N THR A 630 -36.32 23.40 -7.36
CA THR A 630 -37.02 22.32 -8.08
C THR A 630 -38.16 21.80 -7.21
N THR A 631 -39.37 21.66 -7.78
CA THR A 631 -40.54 21.13 -7.08
C THR A 631 -40.24 19.74 -6.49
N PRO A 632 -40.40 19.56 -5.16
CA PRO A 632 -40.09 18.29 -4.50
C PRO A 632 -41.19 17.26 -4.69
N THR A 633 -40.77 16.00 -4.90
CA THR A 633 -41.58 14.82 -4.63
C THR A 633 -41.42 14.47 -3.15
N LEU A 634 -42.50 14.64 -2.39
CA LEU A 634 -42.53 14.42 -0.93
C LEU A 634 -43.11 13.04 -0.61
N ASN A 635 -42.26 12.11 -0.19
CA ASN A 635 -42.72 10.77 0.18
C ASN A 635 -43.36 10.76 1.58
N SER A 636 -44.17 9.74 1.87
CA SER A 636 -44.72 9.55 3.22
C SER A 636 -43.61 9.52 4.27
N GLY A 637 -43.76 10.32 5.33
CA GLY A 637 -42.79 10.48 6.41
C GLY A 637 -41.73 11.56 6.17
N SER A 638 -41.72 12.21 5.00
CA SER A 638 -40.90 13.40 4.76
C SER A 638 -41.38 14.61 5.59
N THR A 639 -40.49 15.56 5.82
CA THR A 639 -40.81 16.84 6.47
C THR A 639 -40.39 18.00 5.56
N VAL A 640 -41.21 19.05 5.54
CA VAL A 640 -40.83 20.35 4.98
C VAL A 640 -40.85 21.37 6.11
N THR A 641 -39.78 22.14 6.26
CA THR A 641 -39.65 23.18 7.30
C THR A 641 -39.48 24.55 6.68
N PHE A 642 -40.42 25.46 6.91
CA PHE A 642 -40.25 26.87 6.57
C PHE A 642 -39.74 27.66 7.76
N THR A 643 -38.67 28.43 7.55
CA THR A 643 -37.98 29.17 8.61
C THR A 643 -38.15 30.69 8.52
N GLY A 644 -38.48 31.19 7.32
CA GLY A 644 -38.61 32.61 7.00
C GLY A 644 -37.32 33.41 7.19
N SER A 645 -37.32 34.65 6.68
CA SER A 645 -36.30 35.66 6.97
C SER A 645 -36.91 37.01 7.26
N GLY A 646 -36.33 37.74 8.22
CA GLY A 646 -36.86 39.02 8.68
C GLY A 646 -38.33 38.95 9.09
N SER A 647 -39.10 40.01 8.84
CA SER A 647 -40.57 40.07 9.08
C SER A 647 -41.36 39.97 7.78
N THR A 648 -41.02 39.00 6.93
CA THR A 648 -41.63 38.81 5.61
C THR A 648 -42.81 37.84 5.65
N SER A 649 -43.76 38.06 4.74
CA SER A 649 -44.88 37.15 4.49
C SER A 649 -44.61 36.31 3.26
N TYR A 650 -44.85 35.00 3.34
CA TYR A 650 -44.67 34.03 2.27
C TYR A 650 -46.00 33.37 1.90
N THR A 651 -46.14 32.93 0.66
CA THR A 651 -47.23 32.04 0.25
C THR A 651 -46.71 30.61 0.26
N LEU A 652 -47.39 29.72 0.97
CA LEU A 652 -47.05 28.30 0.99
C LEU A 652 -47.29 27.68 -0.38
N PRO A 653 -46.30 26.96 -0.94
CA PRO A 653 -46.48 26.23 -2.18
C PRO A 653 -47.59 25.18 -2.04
N ASN A 654 -48.39 25.01 -3.10
CA ASN A 654 -49.40 23.96 -3.16
C ASN A 654 -48.74 22.61 -3.43
N TRP A 655 -48.25 21.96 -2.37
CA TRP A 655 -47.64 20.63 -2.42
C TRP A 655 -48.44 19.63 -1.59
N SER A 656 -48.22 18.35 -1.91
CA SER A 656 -48.71 17.25 -1.10
C SER A 656 -47.76 16.96 0.06
N TYR A 657 -47.83 17.77 1.10
CA TYR A 657 -46.98 17.63 2.28
C TYR A 657 -47.29 16.36 3.08
N SER A 658 -46.27 15.59 3.48
CA SER A 658 -46.44 14.60 4.56
C SER A 658 -46.46 15.30 5.91
N ASN A 659 -45.36 15.95 6.29
CA ASN A 659 -45.29 16.77 7.51
C ASN A 659 -44.84 18.19 7.15
N LEU A 660 -45.52 19.18 7.69
CA LEU A 660 -45.21 20.61 7.50
C LEU A 660 -44.88 21.24 8.84
N THR A 661 -43.73 21.90 8.91
CA THR A 661 -43.29 22.69 10.07
C THR A 661 -43.08 24.14 9.67
N LEU A 662 -43.67 25.06 10.42
CA LEU A 662 -43.45 26.50 10.33
C LEU A 662 -42.70 26.93 11.58
N ASN A 663 -41.49 27.47 11.40
CA ASN A 663 -40.59 27.77 12.50
C ASN A 663 -39.88 29.09 12.25
N SER A 664 -40.60 30.20 12.44
CA SER A 664 -40.06 31.53 12.17
C SER A 664 -38.84 31.81 13.03
N THR A 665 -37.71 32.06 12.39
CA THR A 665 -36.45 32.38 13.06
C THR A 665 -36.48 33.77 13.72
N SER A 666 -37.29 34.69 13.17
CA SER A 666 -37.56 36.02 13.74
C SER A 666 -38.76 36.05 14.70
N GLY A 667 -39.58 35.00 14.69
CA GLY A 667 -40.86 34.92 15.39
C GLY A 667 -42.03 35.67 14.71
N THR A 668 -41.77 36.45 13.64
CA THR A 668 -42.76 37.37 13.05
C THR A 668 -43.17 37.03 11.61
N ASN A 669 -42.56 36.03 10.98
CA ASN A 669 -42.94 35.65 9.61
C ASN A 669 -44.38 35.16 9.55
N THR A 670 -45.06 35.44 8.43
CA THR A 670 -46.41 34.95 8.15
C THR A 670 -46.39 34.02 6.94
N TRP A 671 -47.03 32.85 7.04
CA TRP A 671 -47.22 31.91 5.94
C TRP A 671 -48.69 31.84 5.56
N ASN A 672 -48.98 32.41 4.40
CA ASN A 672 -50.29 32.45 3.76
C ASN A 672 -50.53 31.18 2.96
N LEU A 673 -51.68 30.53 3.12
CA LEU A 673 -52.10 29.46 2.19
C LEU A 673 -52.32 30.01 0.78
N GLY A 674 -51.76 29.33 -0.23
CA GLY A 674 -52.07 29.61 -1.65
C GLY A 674 -53.16 28.69 -2.24
N ALA A 675 -53.53 27.64 -1.52
CA ALA A 675 -54.51 26.62 -1.88
C ALA A 675 -54.90 25.81 -0.63
N ASP A 676 -55.92 24.95 -0.76
CA ASP A 676 -56.29 23.99 0.29
C ASP A 676 -55.14 23.00 0.56
N LEU A 677 -54.88 22.71 1.84
CA LEU A 677 -53.97 21.63 2.24
C LEU A 677 -54.76 20.35 2.48
N THR A 678 -54.68 19.37 1.57
CA THR A 678 -55.58 18.20 1.59
C THR A 678 -54.91 16.87 1.97
N THR A 679 -53.58 16.77 1.91
CA THR A 679 -52.83 15.49 2.05
C THR A 679 -51.90 15.46 3.27
N LEU A 680 -52.08 16.39 4.21
CA LEU A 680 -51.17 16.62 5.32
C LEU A 680 -51.31 15.55 6.41
N LYS A 681 -50.22 14.89 6.79
CA LYS A 681 -50.21 14.05 8.00
C LYS A 681 -50.04 14.89 9.25
N SER A 682 -49.03 15.75 9.33
CA SER A 682 -48.85 16.58 10.53
C SER A 682 -48.54 18.03 10.19
N LEU A 683 -49.14 18.96 10.95
CA LEU A 683 -48.81 20.38 10.92
C LEU A 683 -48.26 20.83 12.27
N THR A 684 -47.09 21.44 12.26
CA THR A 684 -46.50 22.09 13.44
C THR A 684 -46.23 23.56 13.15
N ILE A 685 -46.82 24.43 13.94
CA ILE A 685 -46.54 25.87 13.94
C ILE A 685 -45.70 26.14 15.18
N SER A 686 -44.37 26.03 15.07
CA SER A 686 -43.45 26.25 16.17
C SER A 686 -43.34 27.73 16.54
N ALA A 687 -43.27 28.61 15.54
CA ALA A 687 -43.16 30.06 15.69
C ALA A 687 -43.61 30.78 14.41
N GLY A 688 -44.01 32.05 14.53
CA GLY A 688 -44.59 32.85 13.43
C GLY A 688 -46.11 32.67 13.29
N THR A 689 -46.67 33.15 12.19
CA THR A 689 -48.12 33.16 11.92
C THR A 689 -48.46 32.24 10.75
N PHE A 690 -49.39 31.31 10.94
CA PHE A 690 -50.06 30.58 9.86
C PHE A 690 -51.38 31.29 9.52
N ASP A 691 -51.56 31.74 8.27
CA ASP A 691 -52.77 32.44 7.83
C ASP A 691 -53.48 31.64 6.72
N ALA A 692 -54.75 31.28 6.96
CA ALA A 692 -55.60 30.60 5.99
C ALA A 692 -56.01 31.48 4.79
N THR A 693 -55.67 32.76 4.83
CA THR A 693 -55.91 33.83 3.85
C THR A 693 -57.38 34.22 3.65
N ALA A 694 -57.60 35.39 3.06
CA ALA A 694 -58.94 35.90 2.76
C ALA A 694 -59.74 35.00 1.79
N SER A 695 -59.06 34.15 1.01
CA SER A 695 -59.68 33.17 0.11
C SER A 695 -60.25 31.94 0.84
N LEU A 696 -60.04 31.83 2.16
CA LEU A 696 -60.62 30.80 3.03
C LEU A 696 -60.17 29.36 2.71
N TYR A 697 -58.88 29.17 2.44
CA TYR A 697 -58.34 27.85 2.14
C TYR A 697 -58.45 26.91 3.35
N ASN A 698 -58.93 25.70 3.09
CA ASN A 698 -59.18 24.67 4.10
C ASN A 698 -57.91 23.86 4.40
N VAL A 699 -57.88 23.26 5.58
CA VAL A 699 -56.76 22.42 6.03
C VAL A 699 -57.30 21.07 6.46
N THR A 700 -56.81 19.99 5.84
CA THR A 700 -57.13 18.61 6.19
C THR A 700 -55.89 17.91 6.73
N ILE A 701 -55.98 17.36 7.95
CA ILE A 701 -54.88 16.76 8.70
C ILE A 701 -55.22 15.31 9.08
N GLY A 702 -54.42 14.37 8.60
CA GLY A 702 -54.51 12.95 8.92
C GLY A 702 -53.89 12.54 10.25
N GLY A 703 -53.00 13.34 10.82
CA GLY A 703 -52.23 13.04 12.04
C GLY A 703 -52.22 14.23 13.00
N ASN A 704 -51.07 14.67 13.46
CA ASN A 704 -50.97 15.61 14.59
C ASN A 704 -51.04 17.09 14.17
N PHE A 705 -51.60 17.92 15.04
CA PHE A 705 -51.56 19.37 14.92
C PHE A 705 -50.96 19.99 16.19
N THR A 706 -49.90 20.78 16.03
CA THR A 706 -49.27 21.52 17.12
C THR A 706 -49.23 23.01 16.80
N GLN A 707 -49.81 23.84 17.67
CA GLN A 707 -49.84 25.30 17.53
C GLN A 707 -49.12 25.99 18.70
N ASN A 708 -47.85 26.32 18.51
CA ASN A 708 -47.07 27.12 19.45
C ASN A 708 -46.93 28.58 19.00
N GLY A 709 -47.00 28.83 17.68
CA GLY A 709 -47.11 30.15 17.09
C GLY A 709 -48.57 30.63 16.89
N THR A 710 -48.74 31.68 16.12
CA THR A 710 -50.05 32.28 15.83
C THR A 710 -50.75 31.55 14.69
N MET A 711 -52.07 31.39 14.79
CA MET A 711 -52.92 30.89 13.72
C MET A 711 -54.04 31.89 13.45
N THR A 712 -54.13 32.35 12.21
CA THR A 712 -55.21 33.20 11.70
C THR A 712 -56.14 32.32 10.86
N ALA A 713 -57.09 31.65 11.51
CA ALA A 713 -58.02 30.70 10.87
C ALA A 713 -59.05 31.38 9.94
N ARG A 714 -59.35 32.67 10.17
CA ARG A 714 -60.41 33.42 9.45
C ARG A 714 -61.72 32.64 9.48
N ASN A 715 -62.31 32.33 8.31
CA ASN A 715 -63.55 31.56 8.20
C ASN A 715 -63.33 30.15 7.62
N ASN A 716 -62.12 29.60 7.73
CA ASN A 716 -61.76 28.33 7.10
C ASN A 716 -62.30 27.10 7.85
N THR A 717 -62.18 25.93 7.22
CA THR A 717 -62.47 24.64 7.84
C THR A 717 -61.18 23.85 8.09
N PHE A 718 -60.95 23.51 9.35
CA PHE A 718 -59.96 22.51 9.75
C PHE A 718 -60.64 21.14 9.83
N THR A 719 -60.13 20.18 9.09
CA THR A 719 -60.66 18.82 9.00
C THR A 719 -59.62 17.84 9.52
N PHE A 720 -59.93 17.08 10.57
CA PHE A 720 -59.08 16.02 11.09
C PHE A 720 -59.53 14.66 10.56
N ASN A 721 -59.29 14.44 9.26
CA ASN A 721 -59.64 13.20 8.58
C ASN A 721 -58.40 12.49 8.07
N ASP A 722 -58.44 11.16 8.12
CA ASP A 722 -57.44 10.32 7.49
C ASP A 722 -58.12 9.36 6.51
N ALA A 723 -58.21 9.78 5.25
CA ALA A 723 -58.77 8.95 4.18
C ALA A 723 -57.94 7.66 3.95
N SER A 724 -56.67 7.63 4.38
CA SER A 724 -55.79 6.47 4.23
C SER A 724 -55.92 5.43 5.35
N GLY A 725 -56.51 5.80 6.50
CA GLY A 725 -56.65 4.94 7.67
C GLY A 725 -55.34 4.57 8.39
N THR A 726 -54.23 5.24 8.07
CA THR A 726 -52.89 4.95 8.61
C THR A 726 -52.54 5.68 9.91
N SER A 727 -53.35 6.66 10.32
CA SER A 727 -53.17 7.51 11.51
C SER A 727 -54.51 7.69 12.23
N PRO A 728 -54.97 6.68 12.99
CA PRO A 728 -56.22 6.77 13.74
C PRO A 728 -56.15 7.82 14.84
N ASN A 729 -54.94 8.15 15.33
CA ASN A 729 -54.73 9.10 16.41
C ASN A 729 -54.21 10.45 15.89
N SER A 730 -54.90 11.53 16.25
CA SER A 730 -54.47 12.91 16.06
C SER A 730 -54.33 13.58 17.42
N ILE A 731 -53.12 13.97 17.78
CA ILE A 731 -52.88 14.85 18.94
C ILE A 731 -52.98 16.30 18.48
N ILE A 732 -53.84 17.06 19.14
CA ILE A 732 -54.15 18.45 18.87
C ILE A 732 -53.71 19.26 20.10
N THR A 733 -52.59 19.97 20.00
CA THR A 733 -51.96 20.61 21.16
C THR A 733 -51.30 21.94 20.81
N GLY A 734 -50.86 22.69 21.83
CA GLY A 734 -50.20 23.97 21.68
C GLY A 734 -49.71 24.52 23.03
N THR A 735 -48.89 25.57 22.98
CA THR A 735 -48.49 26.33 24.19
C THR A 735 -49.71 26.95 24.89
N SER A 736 -50.69 27.40 24.10
CA SER A 736 -51.95 28.01 24.54
C SER A 736 -53.17 27.24 24.01
N GLY A 737 -54.38 27.71 24.34
CA GLY A 737 -55.60 27.24 23.69
C GLY A 737 -55.61 27.53 22.19
N ILE A 738 -56.35 26.72 21.42
CA ILE A 738 -56.44 26.82 19.96
C ILE A 738 -57.82 27.32 19.57
N THR A 739 -57.90 28.27 18.63
CA THR A 739 -59.17 28.73 18.07
C THR A 739 -59.31 28.30 16.62
N PHE A 740 -60.29 27.44 16.35
CA PHE A 740 -60.73 27.10 15.00
C PHE A 740 -61.93 27.96 14.60
N TYR A 741 -62.11 28.17 13.29
CA TYR A 741 -63.39 28.66 12.79
C TYR A 741 -64.36 27.50 12.64
N ASN A 742 -64.26 26.68 11.60
CA ASN A 742 -64.95 25.39 11.55
C ASN A 742 -63.97 24.25 11.90
N LEU A 743 -64.48 23.22 12.57
CA LEU A 743 -63.74 22.00 12.90
C LEU A 743 -64.56 20.78 12.47
N THR A 744 -63.96 19.89 11.69
CA THR A 744 -64.62 18.71 11.13
C THR A 744 -63.83 17.43 11.40
N SER A 745 -64.50 16.33 11.73
CA SER A 745 -63.93 14.98 11.73
C SER A 745 -64.99 13.94 11.37
N THR A 746 -64.82 13.26 10.24
CA THR A 746 -65.79 12.30 9.67
C THR A 746 -65.18 10.93 9.35
N THR A 747 -63.88 10.72 9.60
CA THR A 747 -63.26 9.40 9.49
C THR A 747 -63.72 8.52 10.67
N ALA A 748 -64.39 7.40 10.38
CA ALA A 748 -64.81 6.44 11.41
C ALA A 748 -63.61 5.92 12.23
N SER A 749 -63.80 5.70 13.54
CA SER A 749 -62.73 5.32 14.50
C SER A 749 -61.58 6.33 14.65
N LYS A 750 -61.69 7.55 14.11
CA LYS A 750 -60.72 8.60 14.37
C LYS A 750 -60.70 8.98 15.85
N ILE A 751 -59.51 9.18 16.40
CA ILE A 751 -59.27 9.58 17.77
C ILE A 751 -58.60 10.96 17.75
N LEU A 752 -59.32 11.97 18.23
CA LEU A 752 -58.81 13.32 18.44
C LEU A 752 -58.48 13.49 19.93
N LYS A 753 -57.19 13.67 20.22
CA LYS A 753 -56.66 13.89 21.56
C LYS A 753 -56.27 15.35 21.75
N PHE A 754 -57.06 16.07 22.53
CA PHE A 754 -56.88 17.49 22.82
C PHE A 754 -55.93 17.70 24.00
N GLY A 755 -55.01 18.66 23.89
CA GLY A 755 -54.08 19.02 24.96
C GLY A 755 -54.79 19.34 26.28
N ALA A 756 -54.39 18.66 27.36
CA ALA A 756 -55.04 18.77 28.66
C ALA A 756 -54.95 20.20 29.25
N GLY A 757 -56.03 20.66 29.87
CA GLY A 757 -56.15 21.99 30.47
C GLY A 757 -56.16 23.17 29.48
N LYS A 758 -56.17 22.89 28.16
CA LYS A 758 -56.22 23.92 27.12
C LYS A 758 -57.65 24.13 26.63
N THR A 759 -57.98 25.37 26.25
CA THR A 759 -59.27 25.74 25.67
C THR A 759 -59.22 25.64 24.15
N PHE A 760 -60.14 24.87 23.57
CA PHE A 760 -60.34 24.71 22.13
C PHE A 760 -61.61 25.42 21.73
N ARG A 761 -61.47 26.59 21.12
CA ARG A 761 -62.59 27.42 20.70
C ARG A 761 -62.99 27.10 19.26
N ILE A 762 -64.29 27.02 18.99
CA ILE A 762 -64.85 26.81 17.65
C ILE A 762 -65.90 27.89 17.39
N ASN A 763 -65.57 28.85 16.52
CA ASN A 763 -66.44 29.99 16.24
C ASN A 763 -67.60 29.65 15.31
N GLY A 764 -67.39 28.74 14.35
CA GLY A 764 -68.34 28.32 13.33
C GLY A 764 -68.89 26.91 13.59
N LEU A 765 -69.00 26.11 12.54
CA LEU A 765 -69.57 24.77 12.57
C LEU A 765 -68.58 23.76 13.17
N PHE A 766 -69.04 23.04 14.20
CA PHE A 766 -68.35 21.86 14.73
C PHE A 766 -69.02 20.57 14.24
N THR A 767 -68.35 19.84 13.35
CA THR A 767 -68.87 18.61 12.73
C THR A 767 -68.10 17.39 13.21
N VAL A 768 -68.82 16.39 13.71
CA VAL A 768 -68.27 15.07 14.00
C VAL A 768 -69.22 14.01 13.46
N THR A 769 -68.71 13.03 12.72
CA THR A 769 -69.53 11.98 12.13
C THR A 769 -68.78 10.66 12.18
N GLY A 770 -69.10 9.83 13.16
CA GLY A 770 -68.66 8.44 13.22
C GLY A 770 -69.67 7.48 12.58
N THR A 771 -69.55 6.20 12.92
CA THR A 771 -70.59 5.19 12.63
C THR A 771 -70.89 4.39 13.90
N ALA A 772 -72.01 3.65 13.93
CA ALA A 772 -72.51 2.94 15.12
C ALA A 772 -71.47 2.08 15.85
N ASN A 773 -70.57 1.42 15.10
CA ASN A 773 -69.53 0.54 15.64
C ASN A 773 -68.15 1.21 15.71
N ASN A 774 -67.97 2.34 15.04
CA ASN A 774 -66.68 3.02 14.89
C ASN A 774 -66.88 4.53 15.14
N PRO A 775 -67.21 4.94 16.38
CA PRO A 775 -67.42 6.34 16.70
C PRO A 775 -66.12 7.14 16.59
N VAL A 776 -66.23 8.44 16.34
CA VAL A 776 -65.07 9.35 16.47
C VAL A 776 -64.85 9.64 17.95
N ASN A 777 -63.66 9.35 18.46
CA ASN A 777 -63.30 9.58 19.86
C ASN A 777 -62.73 11.00 20.04
N LEU A 778 -63.38 11.79 20.88
CA LEU A 778 -62.91 13.09 21.34
C LEU A 778 -62.45 12.91 22.79
N GLY A 779 -61.16 13.06 23.05
CA GLY A 779 -60.60 12.82 24.38
C GLY A 779 -59.44 13.72 24.73
N SER A 780 -59.03 13.69 25.98
CA SER A 780 -57.80 14.36 26.41
C SER A 780 -56.55 13.58 25.97
N ALA A 781 -55.49 14.31 25.62
CA ALA A 781 -54.15 13.78 25.41
C ALA A 781 -53.49 13.30 26.70
N THR A 782 -54.00 13.72 27.87
CA THR A 782 -53.59 13.24 29.19
C THR A 782 -54.79 12.57 29.86
N PRO A 783 -54.78 11.25 30.06
CA PRO A 783 -55.91 10.54 30.66
C PRO A 783 -56.36 11.17 31.98
N MET A 784 -57.67 11.23 32.21
CA MET A 784 -58.31 11.77 33.42
C MET A 784 -58.15 13.28 33.64
N THR A 785 -57.41 13.99 32.79
CA THR A 785 -57.26 15.45 32.89
C THR A 785 -58.08 16.11 31.79
N GLN A 786 -59.00 16.99 32.16
CA GLN A 786 -59.94 17.55 31.18
C GLN A 786 -59.26 18.45 30.13
N TRP A 787 -59.72 18.37 28.89
CA TRP A 787 -59.54 19.40 27.87
C TRP A 787 -60.80 20.29 27.85
N ILE A 788 -60.70 21.56 27.46
CA ILE A 788 -61.82 22.52 27.59
C ILE A 788 -62.35 22.89 26.20
N ILE A 789 -63.64 22.65 25.92
CA ILE A 789 -64.28 23.12 24.69
C ILE A 789 -64.94 24.49 24.90
N ASN A 790 -64.81 25.38 23.91
CA ASN A 790 -65.57 26.62 23.81
C ASN A 790 -66.27 26.71 22.45
N LYS A 791 -67.45 26.10 22.33
CA LYS A 791 -68.26 26.13 21.10
C LYS A 791 -69.12 27.39 21.05
N GLN A 792 -69.09 28.13 19.95
CA GLN A 792 -69.80 29.40 19.79
C GLN A 792 -70.73 29.41 18.57
N GLY A 793 -70.43 28.63 17.54
CA GLY A 793 -71.29 28.45 16.38
C GLY A 793 -72.22 27.24 16.51
N THR A 794 -72.59 26.63 15.39
CA THR A 794 -73.46 25.45 15.34
C THR A 794 -72.67 24.16 15.54
N SER A 795 -73.37 23.07 15.86
CA SER A 795 -72.77 21.73 15.98
C SER A 795 -73.61 20.69 15.24
N ALA A 796 -72.94 19.80 14.51
CA ALA A 796 -73.52 18.65 13.85
C ALA A 796 -72.71 17.40 14.26
N ILE A 797 -73.12 16.75 15.35
CA ILE A 797 -72.36 15.67 15.97
C ILE A 797 -73.19 14.40 16.00
N THR A 798 -72.69 13.38 15.29
CA THR A 798 -73.26 12.03 15.24
C THR A 798 -72.19 10.98 15.48
N TYR A 799 -72.54 9.93 16.24
CA TYR A 799 -71.66 8.82 16.60
C TYR A 799 -70.29 9.28 17.15
N ALA A 800 -70.27 10.25 18.07
CA ALA A 800 -69.07 10.64 18.80
C ALA A 800 -68.93 9.87 20.12
N PHE A 801 -67.72 9.57 20.55
CA PHE A 801 -67.40 9.14 21.92
C PHE A 801 -66.63 10.27 22.59
N VAL A 802 -67.22 10.93 23.58
CA VAL A 802 -66.61 12.10 24.23
C VAL A 802 -66.12 11.72 25.61
N GLN A 803 -64.88 12.03 25.95
CA GLN A 803 -64.28 11.78 27.26
C GLN A 803 -63.40 12.96 27.69
N ASP A 804 -63.38 13.23 29.00
CA ASP A 804 -62.56 14.29 29.61
C ASP A 804 -62.81 15.70 29.01
N GLY A 805 -63.98 15.95 28.39
CA GLY A 805 -64.29 17.22 27.71
C GLY A 805 -65.00 18.21 28.63
N ALA A 806 -64.26 19.05 29.35
CA ALA A 806 -64.81 20.18 30.11
C ALA A 806 -65.38 21.28 29.22
N CYS A 807 -66.19 22.16 29.81
CA CYS A 807 -66.81 23.28 29.14
C CYS A 807 -66.22 24.60 29.63
N ASP A 808 -65.87 25.47 28.69
CA ASP A 808 -65.61 26.87 29.00
C ASP A 808 -66.90 27.54 29.49
N GLY A 809 -66.80 28.48 30.43
CA GLY A 809 -67.97 29.16 31.01
C GLY A 809 -68.81 29.96 30.00
N THR A 810 -68.25 30.26 28.82
CA THR A 810 -68.93 30.96 27.72
C THR A 810 -69.39 30.03 26.59
N SER A 811 -69.14 28.72 26.69
CA SER A 811 -69.51 27.77 25.63
C SER A 811 -71.03 27.66 25.50
N LEU A 812 -71.54 27.74 24.27
CA LEU A 812 -72.91 27.33 23.97
C LEU A 812 -73.06 25.82 24.13
N SER A 813 -74.30 25.38 24.38
CA SER A 813 -74.64 23.95 24.42
C SER A 813 -74.29 23.27 23.10
N ILE A 814 -73.70 22.09 23.23
CA ILE A 814 -73.35 21.17 22.17
C ILE A 814 -74.42 20.09 22.17
N THR A 815 -75.28 20.11 21.15
CA THR A 815 -76.30 19.08 20.98
C THR A 815 -75.67 17.86 20.31
N LEU A 816 -75.62 16.77 21.04
CA LEU A 816 -75.34 15.45 20.51
C LEU A 816 -76.64 14.84 19.99
N ASP A 817 -76.59 14.14 18.86
CA ASP A 817 -77.68 13.26 18.50
C ASP A 817 -77.73 12.05 19.46
N GLY A 818 -78.85 11.32 19.47
CA GLY A 818 -79.00 10.12 20.29
C GLY A 818 -78.05 8.96 19.94
N THR A 819 -77.08 9.16 19.04
CA THR A 819 -76.14 8.13 18.59
C THR A 819 -74.73 8.26 19.21
N SER A 820 -74.46 9.38 19.90
CA SER A 820 -73.19 9.64 20.58
C SER A 820 -73.14 9.04 22.00
N ARG A 821 -71.93 8.74 22.48
CA ARG A 821 -71.65 8.03 23.74
C ARG A 821 -70.85 8.91 24.72
N ASN A 822 -71.20 8.82 26.00
CA ASN A 822 -70.50 9.48 27.10
C ASN A 822 -69.40 8.58 27.66
N GLY A 823 -68.14 8.97 27.51
CA GLY A 823 -66.97 8.29 28.06
C GLY A 823 -66.59 8.72 29.48
N GLY A 824 -67.34 9.63 30.09
CA GLY A 824 -67.11 10.12 31.46
C GLY A 824 -66.24 11.38 31.54
N ASN A 825 -66.30 12.06 32.70
CA ASN A 825 -65.55 13.28 33.02
C ASN A 825 -65.79 14.45 32.03
N ASN A 826 -67.00 14.59 31.51
CA ASN A 826 -67.39 15.66 30.58
C ASN A 826 -68.15 16.79 31.31
N GLY A 827 -68.03 18.02 30.80
CA GLY A 827 -68.77 19.18 31.29
C GLY A 827 -70.23 19.24 30.82
N THR A 828 -71.02 20.13 31.41
CA THR A 828 -72.48 20.22 31.21
C THR A 828 -72.93 20.75 29.84
N CYS A 829 -72.04 21.41 29.09
CA CYS A 829 -72.34 21.86 27.73
C CYS A 829 -72.50 20.71 26.73
N TRP A 830 -72.07 19.48 27.05
CA TRP A 830 -72.31 18.29 26.24
C TRP A 830 -73.71 17.70 26.55
N GLY A 831 -74.73 18.20 25.85
CA GLY A 831 -76.13 17.77 26.02
C GLY A 831 -76.54 16.69 25.02
N GLY A 832 -77.57 15.90 25.37
CA GLY A 832 -78.21 14.97 24.41
C GLY A 832 -77.71 13.52 24.42
N TYR A 833 -76.93 13.10 25.42
CA TYR A 833 -76.64 11.66 25.58
C TYR A 833 -77.95 10.88 25.76
N PRO A 834 -78.17 9.77 25.01
CA PRO A 834 -79.34 8.93 25.21
C PRO A 834 -79.32 8.37 26.63
N GLY A 835 -80.25 8.84 27.47
CA GLY A 835 -80.62 8.25 28.75
C GLY A 835 -79.46 8.01 29.72
N ASN A 836 -78.96 9.06 30.36
CA ASN A 836 -78.28 8.91 31.65
C ASN A 836 -79.33 8.60 32.73
N VAL A 837 -79.99 7.45 32.63
CA VAL A 837 -80.63 6.84 33.80
C VAL A 837 -79.50 6.22 34.60
N ASN A 838 -78.85 7.04 35.42
CA ASN A 838 -78.28 6.54 36.65
C ASN A 838 -79.43 5.77 37.33
N PRO A 839 -79.41 4.44 37.51
CA PRO A 839 -80.39 3.82 38.36
C PRO A 839 -80.08 4.29 39.79
N HIS A 840 -80.67 5.41 40.20
CA HIS A 840 -80.87 5.66 41.61
C HIS A 840 -81.85 4.60 42.09
N PHE A 841 -81.33 3.52 42.68
CA PHE A 841 -82.14 2.68 43.54
C PHE A 841 -82.40 3.46 44.81
N ASN A 842 -83.57 4.08 44.92
CA ASN A 842 -84.05 4.61 46.19
C ASN A 842 -85.05 3.58 46.75
N GLY A 843 -84.67 2.94 47.85
CA GLY A 843 -85.42 1.85 48.49
C GLY A 843 -84.81 0.45 48.29
N SER A 844 -85.30 -0.52 49.06
CA SER A 844 -84.81 -1.91 49.11
C SER A 844 -85.20 -2.71 47.85
N THR A 845 -84.45 -2.55 46.76
CA THR A 845 -84.69 -3.30 45.52
C THR A 845 -83.76 -4.53 45.44
N TYR A 846 -84.34 -5.74 45.39
CA TYR A 846 -83.62 -6.99 45.17
C TYR A 846 -83.56 -7.31 43.67
N ILE A 847 -82.35 -7.50 43.12
CA ILE A 847 -82.16 -8.00 41.74
C ILE A 847 -81.98 -9.53 41.81
N ARG A 848 -82.79 -10.29 41.07
CA ARG A 848 -82.61 -11.74 40.86
C ARG A 848 -82.38 -12.04 39.39
N GLY A 849 -81.22 -12.61 39.06
CA GLY A 849 -80.81 -13.03 37.72
C GLY A 849 -79.40 -12.53 37.34
N ASN A 850 -78.80 -13.13 36.32
CA ASN A 850 -77.49 -12.74 35.79
C ASN A 850 -77.62 -11.46 34.93
N VAL A 851 -77.67 -10.29 35.57
CA VAL A 851 -77.58 -8.99 34.89
C VAL A 851 -76.18 -8.43 35.09
N ARG A 852 -75.47 -8.14 33.99
CA ARG A 852 -74.19 -7.43 34.02
C ARG A 852 -74.46 -5.93 33.96
N ILE A 853 -74.09 -5.21 35.01
CA ILE A 853 -74.19 -3.74 35.09
C ILE A 853 -72.76 -3.18 34.94
N GLY A 854 -72.53 -2.43 33.87
CA GLY A 854 -71.24 -1.78 33.56
C GLY A 854 -70.36 -2.59 32.61
N ASN A 855 -69.90 -1.90 31.56
CA ASN A 855 -68.68 -2.25 30.81
C ASN A 855 -67.55 -1.36 31.28
#